data_AF-A0A937T3B1-F1
#
_entry.id   AF-A0A937T3B1-F1
#
_cell.length_a   1.000
_cell.length_b   1.000
_cell.length_c   1.000
_cell.angle_alpha   90.00
_cell.angle_beta   90.00
_cell.angle_gamma   90.00
#
_symmetry.space_group_name_H-M   'P 1'
#
loop_
_entity.id
_entity.type
_entity.pdbx_description
1 polymer ?
#
loop_
_entity_poly.entity_id
_entity_poly.type
_entity_poly.pdbx_seq_one_letter_code
_entity_poly.pdbx_strand_id
1 'polypeptide(L)'
;MIRAWIGIALLAASWLLGLGYFQPANHFLWLCALVAATVLLSELPIHWPNRRQTLVAILLLLPGAWLMPLPYKAIPVLLAAGLAVQIAPRARRGLRKLGRGAVAVGAVLLAQSLALQVYSTLTARSHELPRPLAKLVGAVPRLLGIDTAVDGSVVAMRSLGETHRFAAAWELALDPATFCFLVGGLIALGLLHCVVANGGDRWRTWLRSSLVLLAVTFAWVPFRVAMLFGIVFHRTLRADMITEPNVADVLVNSWVHILLLAGPVLLAIRLIRRPSAPDEEDQPAGHEPNASSVRRWPRVPAPLLIGVGVAVLTVLLHWDPVGRPKSGRIMFVERHSTWEPTTEPYRTTVYGEAGSYNYAGIFEYCGQYYEMLRLLEDEEINDETLERCDVLVIKTPTARYSSREVNAVVRFVRQGGSLLMIGDHTNVFDMNTFLNDISRHFGFTFRNDLLFRVGSPYVQEYRPPLVAHPIVGRVPPMNFAVSCSIDPGRSVGRMAIRNAGLYNLPPAYQESNYHPQAEYRTDMQYGAWCQMWATRCGEGRVLAFADSTLFSNFCVYQPGKKELFMGMVNWLNRTSAFDRLWVRLLVVVPLGLAGAALLYLGLWLGTRQNASWLMTVAAGLAGWTASSLAIIALHRCSMPTPTIERPLTHVVIDRTVSEVPLHTGAFPDDKEGRGYGLLEQWIPRIGNYISRQEGAGAFTGDGLVIICPTRSVSADYRNRLRQYVELGGHVLVFDAIDLEGSTVNSLLWPFGLASSHATEPVDQGEMRLADSDLKTPLEVSCQVTGGEPIAWLGEMPVAARVRYGQGTITAVGCGALFNDTNMGTNWLVEPDADLLNRFEALYALLRASLPAGS
;
A
#
# COMPACT_ATOMS: atom_id res chain seq x y z
N MET A 1 3.39 -24.45 -31.03
CA MET A 1 3.88 -24.30 -29.64
C MET A 1 4.71 -23.04 -29.45
N ILE A 2 5.61 -22.67 -30.38
CA ILE A 2 6.44 -21.45 -30.29
C ILE A 2 5.64 -20.20 -29.88
N ARG A 3 4.61 -19.83 -30.66
CA ARG A 3 3.77 -18.65 -30.36
C ARG A 3 3.14 -18.71 -28.97
N ALA A 4 2.71 -19.89 -28.51
CA ALA A 4 2.08 -20.04 -27.20
C ALA A 4 3.07 -19.80 -26.06
N TRP A 5 4.28 -20.34 -26.13
CA TRP A 5 5.32 -20.11 -25.12
C TRP A 5 5.73 -18.65 -25.04
N ILE A 6 5.88 -17.96 -26.19
CA ILE A 6 6.16 -16.52 -26.23
C ILE A 6 4.98 -15.74 -25.62
N GLY A 7 3.74 -16.07 -25.97
CA GLY A 7 2.56 -15.44 -25.41
C GLY A 7 2.47 -15.59 -23.89
N ILE A 8 2.75 -16.77 -23.34
CA ILE A 8 2.77 -17.03 -21.89
C ILE A 8 3.89 -16.24 -21.21
N ALA A 9 5.07 -16.13 -21.83
CA ALA A 9 6.17 -15.32 -21.33
C ALA A 9 5.81 -13.83 -21.29
N LEU A 10 5.12 -13.31 -22.31
CA LEU A 10 4.62 -11.93 -22.31
C LEU A 10 3.58 -11.69 -21.20
N LEU A 11 2.71 -12.66 -20.91
CA LEU A 11 1.78 -12.55 -19.79
C LEU A 11 2.52 -12.57 -18.44
N ALA A 12 3.51 -13.45 -18.28
CA ALA A 12 4.35 -13.47 -17.09
C ALA A 12 5.11 -12.15 -16.89
N ALA A 13 5.70 -11.62 -17.96
CA ALA A 13 6.36 -10.31 -17.99
C ALA A 13 5.41 -9.15 -17.67
N SER A 14 4.14 -9.24 -18.12
CA SER A 14 3.16 -8.16 -17.91
C SER A 14 2.94 -7.85 -16.42
N TRP A 15 3.08 -8.83 -15.53
CA TRP A 15 2.95 -8.58 -14.09
C TRP A 15 4.05 -7.68 -13.52
N LEU A 16 5.30 -7.83 -13.98
CA LEU A 16 6.39 -6.92 -13.59
C LEU A 16 6.13 -5.50 -14.07
N LEU A 17 5.61 -5.36 -15.30
CA LEU A 17 5.30 -4.07 -15.91
C LEU A 17 4.04 -3.40 -15.30
N GLY A 18 3.08 -4.19 -14.81
CA GLY A 18 1.77 -3.70 -14.39
C GLY A 18 1.58 -3.52 -12.88
N LEU A 19 2.36 -4.19 -12.03
CA LEU A 19 2.16 -4.17 -10.57
C LEU A 19 3.10 -3.24 -9.80
N GLY A 20 4.17 -2.74 -10.41
CA GLY A 20 5.15 -1.98 -9.64
C GLY A 20 6.14 -2.84 -8.86
N TYR A 21 6.24 -4.16 -9.14
CA TYR A 21 6.87 -5.13 -8.23
C TYR A 21 8.40 -4.98 -8.12
N PHE A 22 9.06 -4.62 -9.23
CA PHE A 22 10.50 -4.32 -9.28
C PHE A 22 10.80 -2.93 -9.82
N GLN A 23 9.90 -2.32 -10.59
CA GLN A 23 10.02 -0.94 -11.07
C GLN A 23 8.62 -0.32 -11.12
N PRO A 24 8.49 1.02 -11.12
CA PRO A 24 7.20 1.69 -11.24
C PRO A 24 6.36 1.15 -12.40
N ALA A 25 5.06 0.98 -12.16
CA ALA A 25 4.15 0.37 -13.12
C ALA A 25 4.02 1.22 -14.40
N ASN A 26 4.17 0.59 -15.57
CA ASN A 26 3.92 1.18 -16.87
C ASN A 26 2.72 0.48 -17.55
N HIS A 27 1.55 1.09 -17.37
CA HIS A 27 0.29 0.55 -17.87
C HIS A 27 0.23 0.48 -19.41
N PHE A 28 0.98 1.32 -20.12
CA PHE A 28 1.06 1.25 -21.59
C PHE A 28 1.79 -0.02 -22.05
N LEU A 29 2.99 -0.28 -21.52
CA LEU A 29 3.76 -1.49 -21.84
C LEU A 29 3.05 -2.76 -21.39
N TRP A 30 2.40 -2.72 -20.22
CA TRP A 30 1.52 -3.78 -19.76
C TRP A 30 0.42 -4.09 -20.79
N LEU A 31 -0.29 -3.07 -21.27
CA LEU A 31 -1.35 -3.25 -22.27
C LEU A 31 -0.81 -3.81 -23.59
N CYS A 32 0.34 -3.33 -24.07
CA CYS A 32 1.01 -3.85 -25.25
C CYS A 32 1.32 -5.36 -25.12
N ALA A 33 1.84 -5.78 -23.97
CA ALA A 33 2.11 -7.19 -23.69
C ALA A 33 0.84 -8.05 -23.71
N LEU A 34 -0.27 -7.55 -23.15
CA LEU A 34 -1.57 -8.24 -23.17
C LEU A 34 -2.13 -8.39 -24.58
N VAL A 35 -2.07 -7.34 -25.39
CA VAL A 35 -2.55 -7.35 -26.79
C VAL A 35 -1.70 -8.33 -27.61
N ALA A 36 -0.38 -8.27 -27.51
CA ALA A 36 0.52 -9.18 -28.20
C ALA A 36 0.29 -10.65 -27.78
N ALA A 37 0.15 -10.93 -26.48
CA ALA A 37 -0.16 -12.26 -25.98
C ALA A 37 -1.52 -12.78 -26.48
N THR A 38 -2.53 -11.91 -26.57
CA THR A 38 -3.86 -12.25 -27.13
C THR A 38 -3.75 -12.74 -28.56
N VAL A 39 -2.94 -12.06 -29.39
CA VAL A 39 -2.71 -12.48 -30.79
C VAL A 39 -1.94 -13.80 -30.83
N LEU A 40 -0.89 -13.96 -30.02
CA LEU A 40 -0.05 -15.16 -30.03
C LEU A 40 -0.76 -16.42 -29.51
N LEU A 41 -1.71 -16.26 -28.60
CA LEU A 41 -2.50 -17.35 -28.01
C LEU A 41 -3.81 -17.62 -28.77
N SER A 42 -4.07 -16.94 -29.89
CA SER A 42 -5.32 -17.07 -30.66
C SER A 42 -5.56 -18.47 -31.26
N GLU A 43 -4.50 -19.26 -31.39
CA GLU A 43 -4.53 -20.62 -31.95
C GLU A 43 -4.57 -21.71 -30.86
N LEU A 44 -4.57 -21.35 -29.57
CA LEU A 44 -4.77 -22.33 -28.52
C LEU A 44 -6.19 -22.90 -28.61
N PRO A 45 -6.34 -24.24 -28.60
CA PRO A 45 -7.65 -24.85 -28.66
C PRO A 45 -8.40 -24.60 -27.36
N ILE A 46 -9.67 -24.18 -27.47
CA ILE A 46 -10.56 -23.93 -26.33
C ILE A 46 -11.84 -24.72 -26.55
N HIS A 47 -12.23 -25.49 -25.54
CA HIS A 47 -13.56 -26.10 -25.50
C HIS A 47 -14.60 -25.05 -25.10
N TRP A 48 -15.57 -24.82 -25.98
CA TRP A 48 -16.54 -23.73 -25.84
C TRP A 48 -17.81 -24.19 -25.11
N PRO A 49 -18.42 -23.32 -24.26
CA PRO A 49 -19.73 -23.61 -23.71
C PRO A 49 -20.81 -23.55 -24.79
N ASN A 50 -21.97 -24.12 -24.51
CA ASN A 50 -23.15 -23.86 -25.35
C ASN A 50 -23.61 -22.39 -25.22
N ARG A 51 -24.49 -21.92 -26.10
CA ARG A 51 -24.91 -20.50 -26.15
C ARG A 51 -25.52 -20.01 -24.83
N ARG A 52 -26.34 -20.83 -24.16
CA ARG A 52 -26.96 -20.48 -22.87
C ARG A 52 -25.92 -20.36 -21.76
N GLN A 53 -25.01 -21.32 -21.66
CA GLN A 53 -23.89 -21.29 -20.72
C GLN A 53 -22.98 -20.09 -20.99
N THR A 54 -22.75 -19.73 -22.25
CA THR A 54 -21.92 -18.58 -22.59
C THR A 54 -22.53 -17.26 -22.09
N LEU A 55 -23.84 -17.07 -22.28
CA LEU A 55 -24.55 -15.88 -21.78
C LEU A 55 -24.50 -15.78 -20.26
N VAL A 56 -24.76 -16.89 -19.55
CA VAL A 56 -24.70 -16.93 -18.08
C VAL A 56 -23.27 -16.68 -17.58
N ALA A 57 -22.25 -17.25 -18.23
CA ALA A 57 -20.86 -17.00 -17.86
C ALA A 57 -20.46 -15.53 -18.03
N ILE A 58 -20.90 -14.87 -19.11
CA ILE A 58 -20.68 -13.43 -19.31
C ILE A 58 -21.30 -12.64 -18.15
N LEU A 59 -22.56 -12.91 -17.80
CA LEU A 59 -23.25 -12.23 -16.70
C LEU A 59 -22.53 -12.40 -15.36
N LEU A 60 -22.01 -13.60 -15.08
CA LEU A 60 -21.26 -13.88 -13.85
C LEU A 60 -19.89 -13.17 -13.78
N LEU A 61 -19.31 -12.81 -14.93
CA LEU A 61 -18.02 -12.10 -14.99
C LEU A 61 -18.15 -10.57 -14.84
N LEU A 62 -19.31 -9.99 -15.18
CA LEU A 62 -19.52 -8.53 -15.15
C LEU A 62 -19.25 -7.89 -13.78
N PRO A 63 -19.72 -8.46 -12.65
CA PRO A 63 -19.42 -7.89 -11.34
C PRO A 63 -17.92 -7.83 -11.05
N GLY A 64 -17.18 -8.87 -11.41
CA GLY A 64 -15.72 -8.91 -11.24
C GLY A 64 -15.01 -7.86 -12.11
N ALA A 65 -15.48 -7.65 -13.35
CA ALA A 65 -14.95 -6.62 -14.25
C ALA A 65 -15.18 -5.19 -13.75
N TRP A 66 -16.26 -4.97 -12.99
CA TRP A 66 -16.51 -3.69 -12.34
C TRP A 66 -15.65 -3.51 -11.08
N LEU A 67 -15.55 -4.56 -10.25
CA LEU A 67 -14.97 -4.48 -8.91
C LEU A 67 -13.43 -4.54 -8.87
N MET A 68 -12.79 -5.39 -9.67
CA MET A 68 -11.34 -5.62 -9.58
C MET A 68 -10.54 -4.37 -10.01
N PRO A 69 -9.46 -3.99 -9.31
CA PRO A 69 -8.56 -2.92 -9.76
C PRO A 69 -7.68 -3.39 -10.93
N LEU A 70 -7.14 -2.45 -11.71
CA LEU A 70 -6.07 -2.77 -12.67
C LEU A 70 -4.79 -3.19 -11.92
N PRO A 71 -4.01 -4.15 -12.45
CA PRO A 71 -4.20 -4.87 -13.72
C PRO A 71 -5.16 -6.08 -13.64
N TYR A 72 -5.59 -6.51 -12.45
CA TYR A 72 -6.43 -7.70 -12.24
C TYR A 72 -7.78 -7.64 -12.99
N LYS A 73 -8.32 -6.43 -13.18
CA LYS A 73 -9.54 -6.18 -13.99
C LYS A 73 -9.51 -6.79 -15.39
N ALA A 74 -8.33 -6.91 -16.00
CA ALA A 74 -8.20 -7.48 -17.34
C ALA A 74 -8.70 -8.94 -17.43
N ILE A 75 -8.62 -9.70 -16.33
CA ILE A 75 -9.03 -11.12 -16.29
C ILE A 75 -10.51 -11.29 -16.67
N PRO A 76 -11.49 -10.78 -15.88
CA PRO A 76 -12.89 -10.93 -16.21
C PRO A 76 -13.28 -10.20 -17.50
N VAL A 77 -12.64 -9.07 -17.83
CA VAL A 77 -12.90 -8.32 -19.07
C VAL A 77 -12.54 -9.16 -20.31
N LEU A 78 -11.35 -9.76 -20.35
CA LEU A 78 -10.90 -10.56 -21.49
C LEU A 78 -11.70 -11.85 -21.62
N LEU A 79 -12.05 -12.50 -20.51
CA LEU A 79 -12.93 -13.68 -20.51
C LEU A 79 -14.32 -13.31 -21.07
N ALA A 80 -14.95 -12.24 -20.57
CA ALA A 80 -16.27 -11.83 -21.01
C ALA A 80 -16.28 -11.37 -22.48
N ALA A 81 -15.28 -10.56 -22.89
CA ALA A 81 -15.15 -10.08 -24.26
C ALA A 81 -14.92 -11.24 -25.24
N GLY A 82 -14.04 -12.19 -24.90
CA GLY A 82 -13.77 -13.35 -25.74
C GLY A 82 -14.98 -14.28 -25.90
N LEU A 83 -15.75 -14.48 -24.82
CA LEU A 83 -17.02 -15.21 -24.85
C LEU A 83 -18.07 -14.49 -25.71
N ALA A 84 -18.19 -13.16 -25.58
CA ALA A 84 -19.14 -12.36 -26.35
C ALA A 84 -18.86 -12.41 -27.86
N VAL A 85 -17.59 -12.30 -28.25
CA VAL A 85 -17.14 -12.42 -29.65
C VAL A 85 -17.50 -13.79 -30.23
N GLN A 86 -17.41 -14.85 -29.45
CA GLN A 86 -17.67 -16.22 -29.93
C GLN A 86 -19.16 -16.46 -30.25
N ILE A 87 -20.08 -15.82 -29.52
CA ILE A 87 -21.54 -15.94 -29.74
C ILE A 87 -22.09 -14.89 -30.71
N ALA A 88 -21.28 -13.92 -31.13
CA ALA A 88 -21.71 -12.88 -32.05
C ALA A 88 -22.01 -13.47 -33.45
N PRO A 89 -23.23 -13.28 -33.99
CA PRO A 89 -23.70 -13.98 -35.19
C PRO A 89 -22.91 -13.61 -36.46
N ARG A 90 -22.31 -12.41 -36.52
CA ARG A 90 -21.54 -11.90 -37.69
C ARG A 90 -20.04 -11.73 -37.43
N ALA A 91 -19.49 -12.34 -36.37
CA ALA A 91 -18.06 -12.21 -36.09
C ALA A 91 -17.19 -12.85 -37.20
N ARG A 92 -16.33 -12.06 -37.83
CA ARG A 92 -15.36 -12.51 -38.84
C ARG A 92 -14.42 -13.57 -38.25
N ARG A 93 -13.86 -14.45 -39.09
CA ARG A 93 -12.93 -15.52 -38.67
C ARG A 93 -11.74 -15.00 -37.86
N GLY A 94 -11.15 -13.87 -38.26
CA GLY A 94 -10.07 -13.22 -37.51
C GLY A 94 -10.49 -12.75 -36.12
N LEU A 95 -11.68 -12.14 -36.01
CA LEU A 95 -12.22 -11.69 -34.72
C LEU A 95 -12.49 -12.86 -33.78
N ARG A 96 -13.02 -13.98 -34.29
CA ARG A 96 -13.20 -15.22 -33.50
C ARG A 96 -11.88 -15.82 -33.01
N LYS A 97 -10.79 -15.71 -33.78
CA LYS A 97 -9.45 -16.10 -33.31
C LYS A 97 -8.98 -15.19 -32.17
N LEU A 98 -9.18 -13.88 -32.28
CA LEU A 98 -8.87 -12.95 -31.18
C LEU A 98 -9.71 -13.24 -29.93
N GLY A 99 -10.99 -13.59 -30.09
CA GLY A 99 -11.85 -14.02 -28.98
C GLY A 99 -11.32 -15.26 -28.26
N ARG A 100 -10.78 -16.25 -28.99
CA ARG A 100 -10.06 -17.40 -28.40
C ARG A 100 -8.84 -16.95 -27.61
N GLY A 101 -8.02 -16.09 -28.21
CA GLY A 101 -6.85 -15.52 -27.57
C GLY A 101 -7.19 -14.82 -26.26
N ALA A 102 -8.25 -14.01 -26.23
CA ALA A 102 -8.69 -13.28 -25.06
C ALA A 102 -9.11 -14.23 -23.92
N VAL A 103 -9.84 -15.31 -24.24
CA VAL A 103 -10.21 -16.33 -23.24
C VAL A 103 -8.97 -17.06 -22.70
N ALA A 104 -8.04 -17.45 -23.56
CA ALA A 104 -6.80 -18.12 -23.14
C ALA A 104 -5.95 -17.21 -22.24
N VAL A 105 -5.79 -15.94 -22.62
CA VAL A 105 -5.09 -14.93 -21.81
C VAL A 105 -5.78 -14.75 -20.46
N GLY A 106 -7.10 -14.56 -20.43
CA GLY A 106 -7.85 -14.39 -19.19
C GLY A 106 -7.69 -15.58 -18.22
N ALA A 107 -7.69 -16.81 -18.74
CA ALA A 107 -7.47 -18.02 -17.93
C ALA A 107 -6.04 -18.09 -17.37
N VAL A 108 -5.03 -17.78 -18.19
CA VAL A 108 -3.62 -17.75 -17.75
C VAL A 108 -3.39 -16.66 -16.72
N LEU A 109 -3.89 -15.44 -16.96
CA LEU A 109 -3.77 -14.33 -16.01
C LEU A 109 -4.45 -14.63 -14.68
N LEU A 110 -5.59 -15.33 -14.68
CA LEU A 110 -6.26 -15.74 -13.44
C LEU A 110 -5.38 -16.69 -12.61
N ALA A 111 -4.73 -17.68 -13.23
CA ALA A 111 -3.84 -18.57 -12.50
C ALA A 111 -2.57 -17.86 -12.03
N GLN A 112 -2.00 -16.99 -12.87
CA GLN A 112 -0.82 -16.21 -12.51
C GLN A 112 -1.10 -15.22 -11.37
N SER A 113 -2.29 -14.59 -11.32
CA SER A 113 -2.64 -13.67 -10.24
C SER A 113 -2.75 -14.38 -8.88
N LEU A 114 -3.36 -15.57 -8.85
CA LEU A 114 -3.39 -16.42 -7.65
C LEU A 114 -1.99 -16.85 -7.23
N ALA A 115 -1.14 -17.22 -8.19
CA ALA A 115 0.25 -17.57 -7.93
C ALA A 115 1.05 -16.39 -7.34
N LEU A 116 0.89 -15.18 -7.88
CA LEU A 116 1.53 -13.97 -7.35
C LEU A 116 1.04 -13.61 -5.95
N GLN A 117 -0.25 -13.83 -5.67
CA GLN A 117 -0.77 -13.63 -4.33
C GLN A 117 -0.10 -14.58 -3.32
N VAL A 118 0.11 -15.85 -3.69
CA VAL A 118 0.86 -16.81 -2.87
C VAL A 118 2.33 -16.40 -2.75
N TYR A 119 2.98 -16.11 -3.87
CA TYR A 119 4.39 -15.71 -3.93
C TYR A 119 4.67 -14.52 -3.02
N SER A 120 3.96 -13.41 -3.21
CA SER A 120 4.12 -12.20 -2.40
C SER A 120 3.74 -12.39 -0.92
N THR A 121 2.87 -13.35 -0.60
CA THR A 121 2.57 -13.67 0.81
C THR A 121 3.72 -14.44 1.46
N LEU A 122 4.35 -15.35 0.72
CA LEU A 122 5.46 -16.15 1.24
C LEU A 122 6.74 -15.31 1.35
N THR A 123 7.09 -14.55 0.31
CA THR A 123 8.32 -13.73 0.33
C THR A 123 8.24 -12.59 1.33
N ALA A 124 7.07 -11.95 1.50
CA ALA A 124 6.87 -10.95 2.54
C ALA A 124 6.94 -11.49 3.98
N ARG A 125 6.80 -12.81 4.18
CA ARG A 125 7.10 -13.43 5.48
C ARG A 125 8.59 -13.69 5.67
N SER A 126 9.31 -14.01 4.60
CA SER A 126 10.75 -14.29 4.62
C SER A 126 11.31 -14.23 3.21
N HIS A 127 12.16 -13.24 2.94
CA HIS A 127 12.95 -13.18 1.70
C HIS A 127 14.07 -14.22 1.69
N GLU A 128 14.61 -14.54 2.86
CA GLU A 128 15.76 -15.42 3.02
C GLU A 128 15.45 -16.86 2.55
N LEU A 129 16.36 -17.41 1.76
CA LEU A 129 16.34 -18.81 1.40
C LEU A 129 16.71 -19.66 2.63
N PRO A 130 15.95 -20.74 2.90
CA PRO A 130 16.36 -21.74 3.88
C PRO A 130 17.77 -22.26 3.60
N ARG A 131 18.54 -22.57 4.66
CA ARG A 131 19.95 -22.98 4.59
C ARG A 131 20.28 -23.98 3.46
N PRO A 132 19.50 -25.04 3.18
CA PRO A 132 19.80 -25.94 2.07
C PRO A 132 19.78 -25.26 0.71
N LEU A 133 18.81 -24.37 0.48
CA LEU A 133 18.68 -23.63 -0.78
C LEU A 133 19.75 -22.53 -0.89
N ALA A 134 20.08 -21.84 0.20
CA ALA A 134 21.18 -20.88 0.22
C ALA A 134 22.53 -21.54 -0.13
N LYS A 135 22.78 -22.76 0.36
CA LYS A 135 23.96 -23.56 -0.03
C LYS A 135 23.96 -23.95 -1.51
N LEU A 136 22.81 -24.24 -2.09
CA LEU A 136 22.70 -24.52 -3.54
C LEU A 136 23.00 -23.27 -4.36
N VAL A 137 22.49 -22.10 -3.95
CA VAL A 137 22.83 -20.82 -4.59
C VAL A 137 24.32 -20.55 -4.49
N GLY A 138 24.94 -20.75 -3.32
CA GLY A 138 26.39 -20.60 -3.15
C GLY A 138 27.25 -21.66 -3.85
N ALA A 139 26.69 -22.82 -4.19
CA ALA A 139 27.39 -23.83 -4.99
C ALA A 139 27.56 -23.40 -6.45
N VAL A 140 26.66 -22.57 -6.99
CA VAL A 140 26.75 -22.06 -8.37
C VAL A 140 28.07 -21.32 -8.64
N PRO A 141 28.46 -20.27 -7.89
CA PRO A 141 29.74 -19.59 -8.11
C PRO A 141 30.94 -20.48 -7.79
N ARG A 142 30.84 -21.43 -6.84
CA ARG A 142 31.92 -22.41 -6.59
C ARG A 142 32.19 -23.28 -7.81
N LEU A 143 31.14 -23.74 -8.50
CA LEU A 143 31.26 -24.51 -9.74
C LEU A 143 31.90 -23.69 -10.87
N LEU A 144 31.82 -22.36 -10.80
CA LEU A 144 32.48 -21.44 -11.73
C LEU A 144 33.91 -21.08 -11.30
N GLY A 145 34.43 -21.68 -10.22
CA GLY A 145 35.79 -21.45 -9.72
C GLY A 145 35.93 -20.20 -8.84
N ILE A 146 34.83 -19.59 -8.40
CA ILE A 146 34.85 -18.44 -7.48
C ILE A 146 34.97 -18.94 -6.04
N ASP A 147 35.87 -18.33 -5.26
CA ASP A 147 35.99 -18.60 -3.83
C ASP A 147 34.77 -18.05 -3.09
N THR A 148 33.91 -18.96 -2.62
CA THR A 148 32.60 -18.64 -2.09
C THR A 148 32.36 -19.31 -0.73
N ALA A 149 31.97 -18.50 0.25
CA ALA A 149 31.42 -18.95 1.53
C ALA A 149 29.91 -18.68 1.60
N VAL A 150 29.19 -19.48 2.39
CA VAL A 150 27.77 -19.27 2.68
C VAL A 150 27.61 -19.19 4.18
N ASP A 151 27.16 -18.06 4.68
CA ASP A 151 26.85 -17.81 6.09
C ASP A 151 25.38 -17.39 6.21
N GLY A 152 24.58 -18.22 6.89
CA GLY A 152 23.13 -18.02 6.96
C GLY A 152 22.49 -17.91 5.57
N SER A 153 21.95 -16.73 5.28
CA SER A 153 21.33 -16.32 4.01
C SER A 153 22.21 -15.37 3.19
N VAL A 154 23.51 -15.30 3.49
CA VAL A 154 24.50 -14.50 2.76
C VAL A 154 25.45 -15.41 2.00
N VAL A 155 25.65 -15.12 0.71
CA VAL A 155 26.67 -15.73 -0.14
C VAL A 155 27.81 -14.73 -0.28
N ALA A 156 28.93 -15.00 0.38
CA ALA A 156 30.13 -14.18 0.30
C ALA A 156 31.04 -14.73 -0.79
N MET A 157 31.42 -13.89 -1.76
CA MET A 157 32.26 -14.26 -2.90
C MET A 157 33.46 -13.35 -2.97
N ARG A 158 34.66 -13.92 -3.10
CA ARG A 158 35.91 -13.15 -3.20
C ARG A 158 36.26 -12.89 -4.66
N SER A 159 36.51 -11.62 -5.01
CA SER A 159 36.96 -11.19 -6.33
C SER A 159 37.94 -10.02 -6.19
N LEU A 160 39.05 -10.03 -6.94
CA LEU A 160 40.09 -8.98 -6.97
C LEU A 160 40.56 -8.45 -5.60
N GLY A 161 40.52 -9.28 -4.55
CA GLY A 161 40.92 -8.88 -3.19
C GLY A 161 39.78 -8.35 -2.32
N GLU A 162 38.61 -8.10 -2.88
CA GLU A 162 37.40 -7.70 -2.16
C GLU A 162 36.45 -8.88 -1.94
N THR A 163 35.59 -8.77 -0.93
CA THR A 163 34.53 -9.75 -0.63
C THR A 163 33.18 -9.12 -0.90
N HIS A 164 32.48 -9.63 -1.91
CA HIS A 164 31.13 -9.19 -2.25
C HIS A 164 30.12 -10.07 -1.52
N ARG A 165 29.18 -9.45 -0.81
CA ARG A 165 28.13 -10.15 -0.05
C ARG A 165 26.83 -10.09 -0.83
N PHE A 166 26.25 -11.26 -1.11
CA PHE A 166 24.98 -11.35 -1.81
C PHE A 166 23.89 -11.92 -0.91
N ALA A 167 22.70 -11.32 -0.93
CA ALA A 167 21.55 -11.90 -0.27
C ALA A 167 21.07 -13.15 -1.04
N ALA A 168 21.07 -14.31 -0.38
CA ALA A 168 20.43 -15.52 -0.86
C ALA A 168 18.91 -15.41 -0.65
N ALA A 169 18.25 -14.63 -1.52
CA ALA A 169 16.81 -14.37 -1.46
C ALA A 169 16.01 -15.20 -2.48
N TRP A 170 14.71 -15.38 -2.24
CA TRP A 170 13.80 -16.03 -3.18
C TRP A 170 13.78 -15.32 -4.54
N GLU A 171 13.81 -13.99 -4.55
CA GLU A 171 13.75 -13.17 -5.76
C GLU A 171 14.97 -13.34 -6.66
N LEU A 172 16.14 -13.63 -6.08
CA LEU A 172 17.36 -13.97 -6.81
C LEU A 172 17.21 -15.32 -7.53
N ALA A 173 16.69 -16.33 -6.82
CA ALA A 173 16.60 -17.70 -7.34
C ALA A 173 15.40 -17.92 -8.26
N LEU A 174 14.20 -17.57 -7.81
CA LEU A 174 12.93 -17.76 -8.51
C LEU A 174 12.12 -16.47 -8.43
N ASP A 175 12.29 -15.61 -9.44
CA ASP A 175 11.59 -14.33 -9.52
C ASP A 175 10.10 -14.49 -9.91
N PRO A 176 9.27 -13.46 -9.69
CA PRO A 176 7.85 -13.51 -10.01
C PRO A 176 7.56 -13.88 -11.47
N ALA A 177 8.36 -13.39 -12.43
CA ALA A 177 8.12 -13.65 -13.84
C ALA A 177 8.39 -15.13 -14.19
N THR A 178 9.48 -15.73 -13.71
CA THR A 178 9.75 -17.16 -13.94
C THR A 178 8.66 -18.03 -13.30
N PHE A 179 8.22 -17.67 -12.09
CA PHE A 179 7.14 -18.39 -11.41
C PHE A 179 5.80 -18.28 -12.18
N CYS A 180 5.43 -17.08 -12.65
CA CYS A 180 4.26 -16.87 -13.49
C CYS A 180 4.35 -17.59 -14.83
N PHE A 181 5.54 -17.69 -15.43
CA PHE A 181 5.74 -18.44 -16.67
C PHE A 181 5.46 -19.94 -16.46
N LEU A 182 5.98 -20.52 -15.38
CA LEU A 182 5.71 -21.91 -15.01
C LEU A 182 4.19 -22.14 -14.84
N VAL A 183 3.52 -21.32 -14.03
CA VAL A 183 2.08 -21.47 -13.76
C VAL A 183 1.25 -21.28 -15.03
N GLY A 184 1.52 -20.24 -15.81
CA GLY A 184 0.83 -20.00 -17.08
C GLY A 184 1.06 -21.11 -18.10
N GLY A 185 2.26 -21.69 -18.11
CA GLY A 185 2.63 -22.86 -18.90
C GLY A 185 1.79 -24.08 -18.56
N LEU A 186 1.62 -24.39 -17.27
CA LEU A 186 0.80 -25.51 -16.80
C LEU A 186 -0.66 -25.37 -17.24
N ILE A 187 -1.22 -24.15 -17.17
CA ILE A 187 -2.59 -23.87 -17.66
C ILE A 187 -2.69 -24.04 -19.18
N ALA A 188 -1.76 -23.46 -19.94
CA ALA A 188 -1.77 -23.58 -21.39
C ALA A 188 -1.62 -25.04 -21.86
N LEU A 189 -0.78 -25.84 -21.18
CA LEU A 189 -0.67 -27.27 -21.42
C LEU A 189 -1.96 -28.01 -21.08
N GLY A 190 -2.65 -27.63 -20.00
CA GLY A 190 -3.96 -28.17 -19.64
C GLY A 190 -4.99 -27.91 -20.75
N LEU A 191 -5.09 -26.66 -21.22
CA LEU A 191 -5.99 -26.28 -22.32
C LEU A 191 -5.69 -27.06 -23.60
N LEU A 192 -4.40 -27.24 -23.94
CA LEU A 192 -3.98 -28.00 -25.12
C LEU A 192 -4.37 -29.48 -25.04
N HIS A 193 -4.04 -30.16 -23.94
CA HIS A 193 -4.23 -31.61 -23.81
C HIS A 193 -5.70 -31.99 -23.56
N CYS A 194 -6.50 -31.10 -22.97
CA CYS A 194 -7.94 -31.30 -22.82
C CYS A 194 -8.68 -31.42 -24.16
N VAL A 195 -8.15 -30.83 -25.24
CA VAL A 195 -8.78 -30.86 -26.57
C VAL A 195 -8.17 -31.91 -27.49
N VAL A 196 -6.84 -32.12 -27.42
CA VAL A 196 -6.12 -32.93 -28.42
C VAL A 196 -6.02 -34.42 -28.06
N ALA A 197 -5.99 -34.80 -26.78
CA ALA A 197 -5.80 -36.20 -26.40
C ALA A 197 -7.13 -36.97 -26.27
N ASN A 198 -7.16 -38.25 -26.65
CA ASN A 198 -8.33 -39.15 -26.52
C ASN A 198 -8.31 -39.92 -25.19
N GLY A 199 -9.49 -40.13 -24.59
CA GLY A 199 -9.68 -41.11 -23.50
C GLY A 199 -8.72 -41.01 -22.29
N GLY A 200 -8.52 -42.14 -21.61
CA GLY A 200 -7.80 -42.26 -20.33
C GLY A 200 -6.32 -41.85 -20.31
N ASP A 201 -5.71 -41.51 -21.46
CA ASP A 201 -4.29 -41.15 -21.57
C ASP A 201 -4.02 -39.62 -21.56
N ARG A 202 -5.08 -38.79 -21.54
CA ARG A 202 -5.01 -37.31 -21.40
C ARG A 202 -4.21 -36.86 -20.17
N TRP A 203 -4.49 -37.49 -19.03
CA TRP A 203 -3.85 -37.14 -17.77
C TRP A 203 -2.35 -37.45 -17.79
N ARG A 204 -1.98 -38.62 -18.32
CA ARG A 204 -0.59 -39.07 -18.41
C ARG A 204 0.24 -38.16 -19.33
N THR A 205 -0.30 -37.76 -20.47
CA THR A 205 0.38 -36.87 -21.42
C THR A 205 0.53 -35.44 -20.89
N TRP A 206 -0.51 -34.90 -20.23
CA TRP A 206 -0.42 -33.61 -19.53
C TRP A 206 0.60 -33.64 -18.40
N LEU A 207 0.58 -34.68 -17.56
CA LEU A 207 1.51 -34.85 -16.44
C LEU A 207 2.96 -34.92 -16.94
N ARG A 208 3.24 -35.71 -17.99
CA ARG A 208 4.57 -35.77 -18.61
C ARG A 208 5.04 -34.40 -19.09
N SER A 209 4.21 -33.67 -19.85
CA SER A 209 4.57 -32.32 -20.33
C SER A 209 4.79 -31.33 -19.19
N SER A 210 3.99 -31.44 -18.11
CA SER A 210 4.10 -30.61 -16.91
C SER A 210 5.38 -30.92 -16.13
N LEU A 211 5.76 -32.19 -16.00
CA LEU A 211 7.02 -32.60 -15.38
C LEU A 211 8.23 -32.11 -16.18
N VAL A 212 8.16 -32.15 -17.52
CA VAL A 212 9.21 -31.58 -18.38
C VAL A 212 9.30 -30.06 -18.17
N LEU A 213 8.18 -29.33 -18.09
CA LEU A 213 8.18 -27.89 -17.83
C LEU A 213 8.77 -27.54 -16.45
N LEU A 214 8.44 -28.32 -15.43
CA LEU A 214 9.02 -28.19 -14.09
C LEU A 214 10.53 -28.43 -14.14
N ALA A 215 10.97 -29.53 -14.76
CA ALA A 215 12.39 -29.86 -14.91
C ALA A 215 13.15 -28.76 -15.66
N VAL A 216 12.58 -28.22 -16.75
CA VAL A 216 13.15 -27.09 -17.50
C VAL A 216 13.30 -25.85 -16.63
N THR A 217 12.24 -25.49 -15.90
CA THR A 217 12.26 -24.30 -15.02
C THR A 217 13.31 -24.45 -13.91
N PHE A 218 13.34 -25.59 -13.22
CA PHE A 218 14.31 -25.81 -12.13
C PHE A 218 15.74 -26.00 -12.63
N ALA A 219 15.95 -26.60 -13.79
CA ALA A 219 17.27 -26.68 -14.42
C ALA A 219 17.79 -25.31 -14.85
N TRP A 220 16.90 -24.35 -15.16
CA TRP A 220 17.28 -22.98 -15.51
C TRP A 220 17.72 -22.13 -14.31
N VAL A 221 17.20 -22.39 -13.10
CA VAL A 221 17.46 -21.57 -11.90
C VAL A 221 18.97 -21.38 -11.62
N PRO A 222 19.83 -22.42 -11.63
CA PRO A 222 21.28 -22.23 -11.43
C PRO A 222 21.94 -21.34 -12.48
N PHE A 223 21.55 -21.47 -13.76
CA PHE A 223 22.06 -20.63 -14.84
C PHE A 223 21.63 -19.17 -14.67
N ARG A 224 20.37 -18.96 -14.29
CA ARG A 224 19.84 -17.63 -13.97
C ARG A 224 20.67 -16.96 -12.87
N VAL A 225 20.91 -17.65 -11.76
CA VAL A 225 21.72 -17.17 -10.64
C VAL A 225 23.15 -16.85 -11.10
N ALA A 226 23.78 -17.74 -11.87
CA ALA A 226 25.11 -17.51 -12.44
C ALA A 226 25.16 -16.26 -13.32
N MET A 227 24.15 -16.06 -14.17
CA MET A 227 24.06 -14.86 -15.04
C MET A 227 23.91 -13.58 -14.23
N LEU A 228 23.07 -13.57 -13.19
CA LEU A 228 22.88 -12.39 -12.34
C LEU A 228 24.18 -12.05 -11.58
N PHE A 229 24.84 -13.04 -10.96
CA PHE A 229 26.15 -12.84 -10.36
C PHE A 229 27.16 -12.32 -11.38
N GLY A 230 27.24 -12.95 -12.55
CA GLY A 230 28.15 -12.54 -13.62
C GLY A 230 27.93 -11.10 -14.09
N ILE A 231 26.67 -10.67 -14.26
CA ILE A 231 26.35 -9.29 -14.66
C ILE A 231 26.74 -8.31 -13.55
N VAL A 232 26.39 -8.61 -12.29
CA VAL A 232 26.77 -7.74 -11.16
C VAL A 232 28.28 -7.64 -11.06
N PHE A 233 29.01 -8.75 -11.06
CA PHE A 233 30.48 -8.73 -11.05
C PHE A 233 31.06 -7.97 -12.22
N HIS A 234 30.54 -8.18 -13.43
CA HIS A 234 31.00 -7.47 -14.62
C HIS A 234 30.81 -5.95 -14.48
N ARG A 235 29.72 -5.51 -13.85
CA ARG A 235 29.51 -4.08 -13.55
C ARG A 235 30.45 -3.61 -12.45
N THR A 236 30.57 -4.34 -11.35
CA THR A 236 31.51 -4.01 -10.27
C THR A 236 32.95 -3.90 -10.74
N LEU A 237 33.39 -4.77 -11.66
CA LEU A 237 34.74 -4.74 -12.25
C LEU A 237 34.97 -3.56 -13.20
N ARG A 238 33.89 -2.95 -13.72
CA ARG A 238 33.95 -1.81 -14.65
C ARG A 238 33.62 -0.48 -13.97
N ALA A 239 33.00 -0.53 -12.80
CA ALA A 239 32.70 0.63 -12.01
C ALA A 239 34.00 1.29 -11.57
N ASP A 240 34.09 2.61 -11.74
CA ASP A 240 35.14 3.38 -11.11
C ASP A 240 34.92 3.35 -9.58
N MET A 241 35.98 3.10 -8.82
CA MET A 241 35.95 2.98 -7.34
C MET A 241 35.35 4.21 -6.63
N ILE A 242 35.25 5.34 -7.33
CA ILE A 242 34.78 6.61 -6.80
C ILE A 242 33.27 6.81 -7.05
N THR A 243 32.61 6.03 -7.94
CA THR A 243 31.33 6.43 -8.54
C THR A 243 30.13 5.46 -8.47
N GLU A 244 30.15 4.23 -7.95
CA GLU A 244 28.95 3.36 -8.13
C GLU A 244 28.19 2.87 -6.88
N PRO A 245 27.34 3.75 -6.32
CA PRO A 245 26.22 3.47 -5.42
C PRO A 245 25.20 2.39 -5.84
N ASN A 246 25.23 1.84 -7.06
CA ASN A 246 24.05 1.18 -7.63
C ASN A 246 24.32 -0.03 -8.54
N VAL A 247 25.46 -0.71 -8.37
CA VAL A 247 25.83 -1.89 -9.20
C VAL A 247 24.78 -3.02 -9.18
N ALA A 248 23.96 -3.09 -8.13
CA ALA A 248 22.94 -4.13 -7.96
C ALA A 248 21.54 -3.73 -8.46
N ASP A 249 21.36 -2.56 -9.08
CA ASP A 249 20.09 -2.13 -9.70
C ASP A 249 19.55 -3.14 -10.73
N VAL A 250 20.44 -3.93 -11.33
CA VAL A 250 20.14 -5.05 -12.23
C VAL A 250 19.23 -6.11 -11.58
N LEU A 251 19.35 -6.31 -10.27
CA LEU A 251 18.55 -7.29 -9.51
C LEU A 251 17.08 -6.88 -9.39
N VAL A 252 16.78 -5.59 -9.53
CA VAL A 252 15.43 -5.03 -9.52
C VAL A 252 15.03 -4.48 -10.89
N ASN A 253 15.78 -4.79 -11.95
CA ASN A 253 15.47 -4.32 -13.30
C ASN A 253 14.48 -5.26 -14.00
N SER A 254 13.26 -4.79 -14.23
CA SER A 254 12.21 -5.57 -14.91
C SER A 254 12.64 -6.11 -16.28
N TRP A 255 13.43 -5.36 -17.06
CA TRP A 255 13.88 -5.80 -18.38
C TRP A 255 14.87 -6.96 -18.33
N VAL A 256 15.75 -6.97 -17.34
CA VAL A 256 16.70 -8.07 -17.12
C VAL A 256 15.93 -9.34 -16.80
N HIS A 257 14.94 -9.25 -15.91
CA HIS A 257 14.09 -10.38 -15.55
C HIS A 257 13.26 -10.90 -16.74
N ILE A 258 12.75 -10.02 -17.59
CA ILE A 258 12.06 -10.37 -18.83
C ILE A 258 13.02 -11.06 -19.82
N LEU A 259 14.25 -10.55 -19.98
CA LEU A 259 15.26 -11.17 -20.83
C LEU A 259 15.64 -12.57 -20.33
N LEU A 260 15.77 -12.75 -19.01
CA LEU A 260 16.08 -14.04 -18.39
C LEU A 260 14.97 -15.08 -18.57
N LEU A 261 13.74 -14.70 -18.96
CA LEU A 261 12.71 -15.66 -19.38
C LEU A 261 13.05 -16.34 -20.72
N ALA A 262 13.95 -15.78 -21.53
CA ALA A 262 14.32 -16.38 -22.82
C ALA A 262 14.84 -17.82 -22.65
N GLY A 263 15.62 -18.10 -21.61
CA GLY A 263 16.13 -19.44 -21.29
C GLY A 263 15.04 -20.50 -21.16
N PRO A 264 14.14 -20.41 -20.16
CA PRO A 264 13.09 -21.39 -19.95
C PRO A 264 12.09 -21.43 -21.12
N VAL A 265 11.87 -20.31 -21.82
CA VAL A 265 11.05 -20.26 -23.04
C VAL A 265 11.67 -21.09 -24.16
N LEU A 266 12.96 -20.89 -24.46
CA LEU A 266 13.66 -21.62 -25.52
C LEU A 266 13.75 -23.12 -25.21
N LEU A 267 14.00 -23.47 -23.95
CA LEU A 267 14.00 -24.86 -23.50
C LEU A 267 12.61 -25.49 -23.59
N ALA A 268 11.55 -24.78 -23.19
CA ALA A 268 10.17 -25.25 -23.32
C ALA A 268 9.77 -25.43 -24.79
N ILE A 269 10.19 -24.52 -25.68
CA ILE A 269 9.98 -24.64 -27.13
C ILE A 269 10.64 -25.90 -27.69
N ARG A 270 11.86 -26.20 -27.25
CA ARG A 270 12.65 -27.33 -27.75
C ARG A 270 12.20 -28.68 -27.21
N LEU A 271 11.87 -28.74 -25.92
CA LEU A 271 11.67 -29.99 -25.19
C LEU A 271 10.19 -30.39 -25.08
N ILE A 272 9.25 -29.44 -25.13
CA ILE A 272 7.82 -29.72 -25.01
C ILE A 272 7.18 -29.72 -26.40
N ARG A 273 6.98 -30.93 -26.94
CA ARG A 273 6.37 -31.13 -28.26
C ARG A 273 4.85 -31.02 -28.20
N ARG A 274 4.24 -30.61 -29.32
CA ARG A 274 2.78 -30.65 -29.48
C ARG A 274 2.36 -32.13 -29.50
N PRO A 275 1.25 -32.51 -28.85
CA PRO A 275 0.68 -33.84 -29.04
C PRO A 275 0.32 -34.01 -30.52
N SER A 276 0.70 -35.15 -31.10
CA SER A 276 0.29 -35.51 -32.47
C SER A 276 -1.23 -35.58 -32.52
N ALA A 277 -1.83 -35.01 -33.58
CA ALA A 277 -3.23 -35.30 -33.88
C ALA A 277 -3.32 -36.80 -34.26
N PRO A 278 -4.41 -37.50 -33.90
CA PRO A 278 -4.62 -38.85 -34.40
C PRO A 278 -4.73 -38.84 -35.93
N ASP A 279 -4.20 -39.88 -36.57
CA ASP A 279 -4.40 -40.15 -37.99
C ASP A 279 -5.91 -40.32 -38.29
N GLU A 280 -6.37 -39.80 -39.43
CA GLU A 280 -7.79 -39.78 -39.82
C GLU A 280 -8.39 -41.18 -40.13
N GLU A 281 -7.64 -42.27 -39.94
CA GLU A 281 -8.04 -43.62 -40.40
C GLU A 281 -8.82 -44.48 -39.40
N ASP A 282 -8.98 -44.08 -38.13
CA ASP A 282 -9.81 -44.81 -37.17
C ASP A 282 -11.02 -43.98 -36.70
N GLN A 283 -11.97 -43.77 -37.61
CA GLN A 283 -13.35 -43.44 -37.23
C GLN A 283 -14.16 -44.73 -37.09
N PRO A 284 -14.49 -45.21 -35.87
CA PRO A 284 -15.60 -46.13 -35.74
C PRO A 284 -16.89 -45.36 -36.05
N ALA A 285 -17.60 -45.87 -37.06
CA ALA A 285 -18.90 -45.38 -37.48
C ALA A 285 -19.89 -45.31 -36.30
N GLY A 286 -20.62 -44.20 -36.24
CA GLY A 286 -21.93 -44.04 -35.60
C GLY A 286 -22.18 -44.84 -34.32
N HIS A 287 -21.97 -44.23 -33.16
CA HIS A 287 -22.76 -44.54 -31.97
C HIS A 287 -23.48 -43.26 -31.54
N GLU A 288 -24.77 -43.18 -31.87
CA GLU A 288 -25.68 -42.31 -31.15
C GLU A 288 -25.62 -42.69 -29.66
N PRO A 289 -25.40 -41.72 -28.74
CA PRO A 289 -25.43 -42.02 -27.33
C PRO A 289 -26.87 -42.37 -26.94
N ASN A 290 -27.11 -43.67 -26.78
CA ASN A 290 -28.31 -44.21 -26.18
C ASN A 290 -28.61 -43.43 -24.89
N ALA A 291 -29.80 -42.82 -24.84
CA ALA A 291 -30.32 -42.08 -23.71
C ALA A 291 -30.57 -43.04 -22.53
N SER A 292 -29.50 -43.42 -21.85
CA SER A 292 -29.59 -44.16 -20.60
C SER A 292 -30.09 -43.22 -19.51
N SER A 293 -31.17 -43.65 -18.89
CA SER A 293 -31.90 -43.00 -17.81
C SER A 293 -31.02 -42.78 -16.59
N VAL A 294 -30.28 -41.67 -16.56
CA VAL A 294 -29.54 -41.26 -15.36
C VAL A 294 -30.55 -40.79 -14.31
N ARG A 295 -30.70 -41.65 -13.30
CA ARG A 295 -31.37 -41.45 -12.01
C ARG A 295 -31.32 -39.98 -11.57
N ARG A 296 -32.50 -39.33 -11.54
CA ARG A 296 -32.69 -37.91 -11.17
C ARG A 296 -32.27 -37.68 -9.72
N TRP A 297 -31.00 -37.36 -9.49
CA TRP A 297 -30.57 -36.75 -8.23
C TRP A 297 -31.12 -35.31 -8.13
N PRO A 298 -31.41 -34.80 -6.92
CA PRO A 298 -31.90 -33.44 -6.72
C PRO A 298 -30.92 -32.41 -7.32
N ARG A 299 -31.47 -31.44 -8.04
CA ARG A 299 -30.83 -30.61 -9.08
C ARG A 299 -30.03 -29.42 -8.52
N VAL A 300 -28.95 -29.66 -7.79
CA VAL A 300 -28.01 -28.56 -7.49
C VAL A 300 -27.06 -28.37 -8.68
N PRO A 301 -27.05 -27.19 -9.34
CA PRO A 301 -26.16 -26.95 -10.47
C PRO A 301 -24.70 -26.88 -9.98
N ALA A 302 -23.80 -27.65 -10.60
CA ALA A 302 -22.38 -27.68 -10.24
C ALA A 302 -21.71 -26.29 -10.12
N PRO A 303 -21.97 -25.31 -11.02
CA PRO A 303 -21.42 -23.96 -10.89
C PRO A 303 -21.80 -23.25 -9.59
N LEU A 304 -23.01 -23.49 -9.06
CA LEU A 304 -23.42 -22.89 -7.78
C LEU A 304 -22.57 -23.43 -6.63
N LEU A 305 -22.31 -24.74 -6.58
CA LEU A 305 -21.45 -25.33 -5.55
C LEU A 305 -20.02 -24.80 -5.62
N ILE A 306 -19.49 -24.60 -6.83
CA ILE A 306 -18.18 -23.98 -7.05
C ILE A 306 -18.19 -22.54 -6.53
N GLY A 307 -19.18 -21.74 -6.94
CA GLY A 307 -19.30 -20.34 -6.49
C GLY A 307 -19.41 -20.23 -4.97
N VAL A 308 -20.22 -21.07 -4.33
CA VAL A 308 -20.36 -21.11 -2.87
C VAL A 308 -19.07 -21.61 -2.20
N GLY A 309 -18.45 -22.66 -2.72
CA GLY A 309 -17.17 -23.16 -2.21
C GLY A 309 -16.07 -22.10 -2.23
N VAL A 310 -15.92 -21.39 -3.36
CA VAL A 310 -14.97 -20.26 -3.49
C VAL A 310 -15.35 -19.11 -2.57
N ALA A 311 -16.63 -18.77 -2.44
CA ALA A 311 -17.10 -17.73 -1.53
C ALA A 311 -16.73 -18.03 -0.07
N VAL A 312 -16.95 -19.27 0.38
CA VAL A 312 -16.59 -19.72 1.74
C VAL A 312 -15.08 -19.63 1.97
N LEU A 313 -14.27 -20.11 1.02
CA LEU A 313 -12.80 -20.03 1.12
C LEU A 313 -12.31 -18.57 1.13
N THR A 314 -12.95 -17.70 0.36
CA THR A 314 -12.64 -16.25 0.33
C THR A 314 -12.95 -15.61 1.69
N VAL A 315 -14.08 -15.95 2.31
CA VAL A 315 -14.42 -15.51 3.67
C VAL A 315 -13.35 -15.94 4.67
N LEU A 316 -12.89 -17.19 4.62
CA LEU A 316 -11.85 -17.67 5.54
C LEU A 316 -10.52 -16.92 5.41
N LEU A 317 -10.14 -16.58 4.18
CA LEU A 317 -8.89 -15.88 3.90
C LEU A 317 -8.94 -14.41 4.33
N HIS A 318 -10.04 -13.72 4.09
CA HIS A 318 -10.11 -12.26 4.19
C HIS A 318 -10.95 -11.73 5.35
N TRP A 319 -11.98 -12.45 5.79
CA TRP A 319 -12.80 -11.98 6.90
C TRP A 319 -12.00 -12.01 8.19
N ASP A 320 -12.05 -10.90 8.94
CA ASP A 320 -11.43 -10.73 10.25
C ASP A 320 -12.55 -10.27 11.20
N PRO A 321 -13.05 -11.16 12.07
CA PRO A 321 -14.17 -10.85 12.95
C PRO A 321 -13.72 -9.93 14.09
N VAL A 322 -14.01 -8.63 13.93
CA VAL A 322 -13.53 -7.58 14.85
C VAL A 322 -14.24 -7.60 16.21
N GLY A 323 -15.51 -8.02 16.26
CA GLY A 323 -16.28 -8.12 17.50
C GLY A 323 -16.79 -6.78 18.04
N ARG A 324 -17.03 -6.70 19.34
CA ARG A 324 -17.65 -5.54 20.02
C ARG A 324 -16.60 -4.57 20.57
N PRO A 325 -16.91 -3.26 20.69
CA PRO A 325 -16.01 -2.30 21.34
C PRO A 325 -15.77 -2.65 22.82
N LYS A 326 -14.58 -2.32 23.32
CA LYS A 326 -14.24 -2.23 24.75
C LYS A 326 -14.54 -0.80 25.25
N SER A 327 -14.13 -0.46 26.47
CA SER A 327 -14.46 0.82 27.12
C SER A 327 -13.76 2.03 26.49
N GLY A 328 -12.68 1.84 25.71
CA GLY A 328 -12.00 2.95 25.04
C GLY A 328 -10.92 3.63 25.87
N ARG A 329 -10.28 2.90 26.80
CA ARG A 329 -9.17 3.41 27.61
C ARG A 329 -7.83 3.07 26.95
N ILE A 330 -7.13 4.06 26.45
CA ILE A 330 -5.91 3.89 25.64
C ILE A 330 -4.74 4.51 26.38
N MET A 331 -3.75 3.70 26.76
CA MET A 331 -2.62 4.15 27.57
C MET A 331 -1.31 4.14 26.77
N PHE A 332 -0.67 5.30 26.68
CA PHE A 332 0.67 5.45 26.10
C PHE A 332 1.73 5.27 27.18
N VAL A 333 2.72 4.43 26.90
CA VAL A 333 3.86 4.22 27.80
C VAL A 333 4.93 5.26 27.45
N GLU A 334 5.16 6.18 28.37
CA GLU A 334 6.31 7.10 28.31
C GLU A 334 7.50 6.54 29.10
N ARG A 335 7.25 5.66 30.07
CA ARG A 335 8.31 4.96 30.80
C ARG A 335 9.27 4.23 29.85
N HIS A 336 10.58 4.38 30.08
CA HIS A 336 11.65 3.80 29.25
C HIS A 336 11.73 4.37 27.82
N SER A 337 11.14 5.52 27.54
CA SER A 337 11.30 6.22 26.26
C SER A 337 11.48 7.72 26.46
N THR A 338 12.57 8.24 25.90
CA THR A 338 12.82 9.68 25.77
C THR A 338 12.50 10.18 24.36
N TRP A 339 11.91 9.33 23.52
CA TRP A 339 11.70 9.58 22.10
C TRP A 339 10.20 9.73 21.79
N GLU A 340 9.89 10.66 20.89
CA GLU A 340 8.53 10.97 20.45
C GLU A 340 7.50 11.11 21.60
N PRO A 341 7.78 11.89 22.66
CA PRO A 341 6.90 11.93 23.83
C PRO A 341 5.50 12.45 23.47
N THR A 342 4.48 12.07 24.23
CA THR A 342 3.15 12.71 24.11
C THR A 342 2.95 13.86 25.09
N THR A 343 3.93 14.14 25.95
CA THR A 343 3.82 15.11 27.05
C THR A 343 4.05 16.54 26.61
N GLU A 344 4.86 16.77 25.58
CA GLU A 344 5.18 18.10 25.06
C GLU A 344 4.13 18.53 24.03
N PRO A 345 3.26 19.52 24.32
CA PRO A 345 2.14 19.87 23.45
C PRO A 345 2.57 20.46 22.11
N TYR A 346 1.81 20.19 21.05
CA TYR A 346 2.06 20.81 19.73
C TYR A 346 1.51 22.23 19.66
N ARG A 347 2.27 23.22 20.15
CA ARG A 347 1.82 24.61 20.37
C ARG A 347 2.78 25.65 19.77
N THR A 348 2.45 26.93 19.90
CA THR A 348 3.23 28.04 19.31
C THR A 348 4.46 28.46 20.14
N THR A 349 4.83 27.70 21.17
CA THR A 349 5.91 28.09 22.11
C THR A 349 7.11 27.17 22.11
N VAL A 350 6.99 25.95 21.55
CA VAL A 350 8.07 24.95 21.54
C VAL A 350 8.34 24.50 20.10
N TYR A 351 9.58 24.62 19.65
CA TYR A 351 9.99 24.36 18.27
C TYR A 351 11.08 23.30 18.19
N GLY A 352 11.63 23.09 16.99
CA GLY A 352 12.64 22.08 16.73
C GLY A 352 12.12 20.66 16.94
N GLU A 353 13.05 19.77 17.29
CA GLU A 353 12.78 18.35 17.56
C GLU A 353 11.75 18.16 18.68
N ALA A 354 11.91 18.85 19.81
CA ALA A 354 11.03 18.70 20.97
C ALA A 354 9.56 19.05 20.66
N GLY A 355 9.33 20.12 19.88
CA GLY A 355 7.98 20.55 19.51
C GLY A 355 7.37 19.77 18.34
N SER A 356 8.16 19.26 17.42
CA SER A 356 7.65 18.71 16.14
C SER A 356 7.79 17.20 16.03
N TYR A 357 8.86 16.60 16.56
CA TYR A 357 9.15 15.16 16.50
C TYR A 357 8.59 14.44 17.73
N ASN A 358 7.27 14.59 17.93
CA ASN A 358 6.57 14.04 19.06
C ASN A 358 5.14 13.65 18.70
N TYR A 359 4.46 12.91 19.59
CA TYR A 359 3.14 12.31 19.33
C TYR A 359 1.96 13.07 19.94
N ALA A 360 2.15 14.32 20.39
CA ALA A 360 1.09 15.10 21.03
C ALA A 360 -0.13 15.29 20.11
N GLY A 361 0.08 15.60 18.82
CA GLY A 361 -1.00 15.82 17.87
C GLY A 361 -1.88 14.59 17.65
N ILE A 362 -1.29 13.38 17.59
CA ILE A 362 -2.08 12.14 17.50
C ILE A 362 -2.77 11.81 18.82
N PHE A 363 -2.11 12.07 19.95
CA PHE A 363 -2.69 11.86 21.28
C PHE A 363 -3.94 12.73 21.48
N GLU A 364 -3.86 14.03 21.18
CA GLU A 364 -4.99 14.97 21.25
C GLU A 364 -6.10 14.59 20.26
N TYR A 365 -5.75 14.25 19.02
CA TYR A 365 -6.72 13.81 18.02
C TYR A 365 -7.49 12.54 18.43
N CYS A 366 -6.81 11.55 19.02
CA CYS A 366 -7.49 10.36 19.55
C CYS A 366 -8.33 10.68 20.80
N GLY A 367 -7.96 11.71 21.56
CA GLY A 367 -8.71 12.22 22.72
C GLY A 367 -10.14 12.63 22.39
N GLN A 368 -10.45 12.93 21.12
CA GLN A 368 -11.81 13.18 20.65
C GLN A 368 -12.74 11.96 20.80
N TYR A 369 -12.18 10.75 20.81
CA TYR A 369 -12.91 9.49 20.66
C TYR A 369 -12.72 8.52 21.83
N TYR A 370 -11.63 8.65 22.57
CA TYR A 370 -11.18 7.68 23.57
C TYR A 370 -10.66 8.37 24.83
N GLU A 371 -10.72 7.68 25.97
CA GLU A 371 -10.01 8.09 27.17
C GLU A 371 -8.52 7.82 27.01
N MET A 372 -7.74 8.89 26.82
CA MET A 372 -6.30 8.82 26.58
C MET A 372 -5.55 8.97 27.91
N LEU A 373 -4.74 7.98 28.23
CA LEU A 373 -3.94 7.88 29.45
C LEU A 373 -2.45 7.85 29.11
N ARG A 374 -1.61 8.25 30.07
CA ARG A 374 -0.16 8.08 30.02
C ARG A 374 0.28 7.23 31.21
N LEU A 375 1.28 6.39 30.98
CA LEU A 375 2.06 5.72 32.03
C LEU A 375 3.43 6.41 32.05
N LEU A 376 3.65 7.24 33.06
CA LEU A 376 4.82 8.10 33.19
C LEU A 376 6.05 7.35 33.73
N GLU A 377 7.22 7.98 33.69
CA GLU A 377 8.50 7.38 34.06
C GLU A 377 8.54 6.88 35.52
N ASP A 378 7.77 7.50 36.41
CA ASP A 378 7.66 7.14 37.84
C ASP A 378 6.63 6.02 38.12
N GLU A 379 5.78 5.66 37.17
CA GLU A 379 4.78 4.60 37.32
C GLU A 379 5.34 3.22 36.94
N GLU A 380 5.01 2.17 37.70
CA GLU A 380 5.43 0.80 37.35
C GLU A 380 4.53 0.17 36.27
N ILE A 381 5.13 -0.59 35.35
CA ILE A 381 4.40 -1.48 34.43
C ILE A 381 4.12 -2.81 35.14
N ASN A 382 2.97 -2.89 35.80
CA ASN A 382 2.49 -4.06 36.53
C ASN A 382 0.98 -4.32 36.28
N ASP A 383 0.44 -5.40 36.84
CA ASP A 383 -0.94 -5.82 36.56
C ASP A 383 -1.96 -4.77 37.01
N GLU A 384 -1.75 -4.12 38.17
CA GLU A 384 -2.61 -3.06 38.71
C GLU A 384 -2.68 -1.82 37.80
N THR A 385 -1.53 -1.33 37.34
CA THR A 385 -1.48 -0.19 36.41
C THR A 385 -2.15 -0.55 35.08
N LEU A 386 -1.91 -1.76 34.56
CA LEU A 386 -2.42 -2.16 33.24
C LEU A 386 -3.94 -2.43 33.23
N GLU A 387 -4.57 -2.76 34.36
CA GLU A 387 -6.03 -2.88 34.49
C GLU A 387 -6.79 -1.57 34.19
N ARG A 388 -6.10 -0.43 34.28
CA ARG A 388 -6.65 0.90 33.97
C ARG A 388 -6.91 1.11 32.47
N CYS A 389 -6.37 0.27 31.59
CA CYS A 389 -6.49 0.45 30.14
C CYS A 389 -7.04 -0.78 29.41
N ASP A 390 -7.58 -0.56 28.22
CA ASP A 390 -8.04 -1.61 27.29
C ASP A 390 -7.03 -1.86 26.17
N VAL A 391 -6.25 -0.83 25.84
CA VAL A 391 -5.18 -0.82 24.84
C VAL A 391 -3.94 -0.15 25.44
N LEU A 392 -2.81 -0.85 25.42
CA LEU A 392 -1.50 -0.35 25.78
C LEU A 392 -0.72 -0.02 24.49
N VAL A 393 -0.11 1.17 24.42
CA VAL A 393 0.73 1.62 23.31
C VAL A 393 2.18 1.74 23.80
N ILE A 394 3.05 0.87 23.29
CA ILE A 394 4.50 0.92 23.51
C ILE A 394 5.14 1.41 22.21
N LYS A 395 5.73 2.61 22.26
CA LYS A 395 6.41 3.25 21.13
C LYS A 395 7.89 3.39 21.44
N THR A 396 8.75 3.05 20.47
CA THR A 396 10.14 3.52 20.39
C THR A 396 10.87 3.61 21.76
N PRO A 397 10.98 2.50 22.52
CA PRO A 397 11.63 2.51 23.83
C PRO A 397 13.12 2.82 23.70
N THR A 398 13.67 3.71 24.52
CA THR A 398 15.11 4.04 24.54
C THR A 398 15.86 3.39 25.71
N ALA A 399 15.14 2.62 26.55
CA ALA A 399 15.71 1.77 27.58
C ALA A 399 15.04 0.38 27.61
N ARG A 400 15.78 -0.61 28.12
CA ARG A 400 15.32 -2.00 28.21
C ARG A 400 14.33 -2.19 29.35
N TYR A 401 13.20 -2.83 29.04
CA TYR A 401 12.24 -3.31 30.04
C TYR A 401 12.79 -4.50 30.86
N SER A 402 12.50 -4.52 32.15
CA SER A 402 12.77 -5.66 33.02
C SER A 402 11.89 -6.86 32.67
N SER A 403 12.34 -8.07 33.03
CA SER A 403 11.53 -9.28 32.83
C SER A 403 10.19 -9.24 33.57
N ARG A 404 10.08 -8.50 34.68
CA ARG A 404 8.81 -8.33 35.42
C ARG A 404 7.80 -7.52 34.60
N GLU A 405 8.24 -6.41 34.01
CA GLU A 405 7.42 -5.54 33.17
C GLU A 405 6.99 -6.27 31.89
N VAL A 406 7.93 -6.95 31.20
CA VAL A 406 7.61 -7.76 30.01
C VAL A 406 6.56 -8.83 30.33
N ASN A 407 6.71 -9.53 31.46
CA ASN A 407 5.74 -10.54 31.88
C ASN A 407 4.37 -9.95 32.23
N ALA A 408 4.30 -8.73 32.79
CA ALA A 408 3.04 -8.04 33.05
C ALA A 408 2.32 -7.71 31.73
N VAL A 409 3.03 -7.15 30.75
CA VAL A 409 2.47 -6.88 29.41
C VAL A 409 1.96 -8.17 28.74
N VAL A 410 2.71 -9.27 28.84
CA VAL A 410 2.29 -10.57 28.29
C VAL A 410 1.03 -11.10 28.99
N ARG A 411 0.93 -10.98 30.32
CA ARG A 411 -0.28 -11.36 31.08
C ARG A 411 -1.48 -10.51 30.70
N PHE A 412 -1.30 -9.18 30.66
CA PHE A 412 -2.32 -8.22 30.23
C PHE A 412 -2.93 -8.60 28.88
N VAL A 413 -2.08 -8.87 27.87
CA VAL A 413 -2.57 -9.30 26.55
C VAL A 413 -3.29 -10.63 26.64
N ARG A 414 -2.73 -11.63 27.34
CA ARG A 414 -3.37 -12.95 27.44
C ARG A 414 -4.75 -12.90 28.10
N GLN A 415 -4.96 -11.95 29.01
CA GLN A 415 -6.22 -11.74 29.74
C GLN A 415 -7.23 -10.86 29.00
N GLY A 416 -6.92 -10.40 27.79
CA GLY A 416 -7.86 -9.66 26.94
C GLY A 416 -7.48 -8.20 26.69
N GLY A 417 -6.39 -7.72 27.29
CA GLY A 417 -5.74 -6.46 26.92
C GLY A 417 -5.24 -6.46 25.48
N SER A 418 -5.16 -5.28 24.86
CA SER A 418 -4.64 -5.15 23.50
C SER A 418 -3.33 -4.36 23.51
N LEU A 419 -2.37 -4.75 22.69
CA LEU A 419 -1.04 -4.12 22.63
C LEU A 419 -0.77 -3.56 21.22
N LEU A 420 -0.46 -2.27 21.14
CA LEU A 420 0.15 -1.63 19.98
C LEU A 420 1.64 -1.47 20.24
N MET A 421 2.47 -1.95 19.31
CA MET A 421 3.92 -1.80 19.32
C MET A 421 4.33 -1.01 18.07
N ILE A 422 5.03 0.09 18.26
CA ILE A 422 5.52 0.95 17.17
C ILE A 422 7.05 0.93 17.19
N GLY A 423 7.63 0.41 16.12
CA GLY A 423 9.08 0.29 15.93
C GLY A 423 9.65 1.38 15.03
N ASP A 424 10.98 1.41 14.98
CA ASP A 424 11.80 2.36 14.21
C ASP A 424 12.56 1.64 13.08
N HIS A 425 13.12 2.39 12.12
CA HIS A 425 13.88 1.86 10.97
C HIS A 425 15.41 1.84 11.18
N THR A 426 15.95 2.64 12.10
CA THR A 426 17.39 2.75 12.36
C THR A 426 17.87 1.91 13.54
N ASN A 427 16.95 1.56 14.46
CA ASN A 427 17.30 1.04 15.79
C ASN A 427 18.22 2.03 16.55
N VAL A 428 18.03 3.34 16.33
CA VAL A 428 18.66 4.38 17.15
C VAL A 428 18.28 4.15 18.61
N PHE A 429 19.24 4.28 19.52
CA PHE A 429 19.08 3.96 20.94
C PHE A 429 18.63 2.53 21.25
N ASP A 430 18.88 1.56 20.35
CA ASP A 430 18.48 0.17 20.53
C ASP A 430 16.96 -0.06 20.65
N MET A 431 16.15 0.83 20.06
CA MET A 431 14.70 0.79 20.16
C MET A 431 14.08 -0.54 19.78
N ASN A 432 14.39 -1.05 18.58
CA ASN A 432 13.85 -2.33 18.14
C ASN A 432 14.44 -3.47 18.95
N THR A 433 15.70 -3.38 19.42
CA THR A 433 16.29 -4.36 20.32
C THR A 433 15.46 -4.51 21.61
N PHE A 434 15.10 -3.39 22.26
CA PHE A 434 14.29 -3.40 23.48
C PHE A 434 12.83 -3.78 23.22
N LEU A 435 12.25 -3.27 22.13
CA LEU A 435 10.88 -3.60 21.73
C LEU A 435 10.74 -5.11 21.42
N ASN A 436 11.80 -5.73 20.89
CA ASN A 436 11.85 -7.16 20.61
C ASN A 436 11.98 -8.06 21.84
N ASP A 437 12.33 -7.52 23.01
CA ASP A 437 12.23 -8.26 24.27
C ASP A 437 10.77 -8.58 24.61
N ILE A 438 9.81 -7.77 24.13
CA ILE A 438 8.37 -8.01 24.25
C ILE A 438 7.84 -8.81 23.04
N SER A 439 8.14 -8.37 21.81
CA SER A 439 7.50 -8.89 20.59
C SER A 439 7.72 -10.39 20.38
N ARG A 440 8.89 -10.91 20.77
CA ARG A 440 9.25 -12.33 20.64
C ARG A 440 8.34 -13.25 21.44
N HIS A 441 7.72 -12.79 22.53
CA HIS A 441 6.70 -13.56 23.26
C HIS A 441 5.43 -13.80 22.43
N PHE A 442 5.20 -13.01 21.38
CA PHE A 442 4.11 -13.14 20.42
C PHE A 442 4.55 -13.73 19.07
N GLY A 443 5.82 -14.15 18.97
CA GLY A 443 6.37 -14.96 17.89
C GLY A 443 6.83 -14.21 16.65
N PHE A 444 6.92 -12.88 16.69
CA PHE A 444 7.40 -12.01 15.61
C PHE A 444 8.52 -11.08 16.10
N THR A 445 9.16 -10.32 15.20
CA THR A 445 10.30 -9.43 15.51
C THR A 445 10.35 -8.26 14.53
N PHE A 446 10.67 -7.06 15.00
CA PHE A 446 11.04 -5.91 14.17
C PHE A 446 12.47 -6.10 13.66
N ARG A 447 12.69 -6.06 12.35
CA ARG A 447 14.04 -6.12 11.78
C ARG A 447 14.73 -4.76 11.94
N ASN A 448 16.06 -4.79 11.99
CA ASN A 448 16.89 -3.59 11.95
C ASN A 448 17.28 -3.36 10.49
N ASP A 449 16.34 -2.82 9.73
CA ASP A 449 16.52 -2.46 8.33
C ASP A 449 15.68 -1.23 7.97
N LEU A 450 16.07 -0.57 6.90
CA LEU A 450 15.32 0.53 6.29
C LEU A 450 14.78 0.04 4.96
N LEU A 451 13.46 0.09 4.80
CA LEU A 451 12.82 -0.17 3.52
C LEU A 451 12.89 1.08 2.66
N PHE A 452 13.16 0.90 1.37
CA PHE A 452 13.18 1.92 0.34
C PHE A 452 12.36 1.48 -0.87
N ARG A 453 11.74 2.42 -1.58
CA ARG A 453 11.05 2.10 -2.83
C ARG A 453 12.02 2.07 -4.01
N VAL A 454 11.89 1.04 -4.86
CA VAL A 454 12.67 0.98 -6.09
C VAL A 454 12.31 2.16 -7.03
N GLY A 455 13.33 2.85 -7.51
CA GLY A 455 13.25 4.01 -8.40
C GLY A 455 13.08 5.35 -7.68
N SER A 456 12.37 5.38 -6.55
CA SER A 456 12.14 6.61 -5.76
C SER A 456 12.22 6.30 -4.27
N PRO A 457 13.43 6.12 -3.70
CA PRO A 457 13.65 5.48 -2.40
C PRO A 457 12.78 6.00 -1.25
N TYR A 458 12.60 7.32 -1.18
CA TYR A 458 11.88 8.00 -0.11
C TYR A 458 10.38 8.21 -0.37
N VAL A 459 9.86 7.84 -1.55
CA VAL A 459 8.45 8.01 -1.92
C VAL A 459 7.71 6.67 -1.80
N GLN A 460 7.56 6.18 -0.58
CA GLN A 460 6.99 4.85 -0.30
C GLN A 460 5.46 4.86 -0.25
N GLU A 461 4.85 4.86 -1.42
CA GLU A 461 3.38 4.89 -1.56
C GLU A 461 2.73 3.58 -1.07
N TYR A 462 1.64 3.73 -0.34
CA TYR A 462 0.77 2.66 0.09
C TYR A 462 -0.67 2.95 -0.33
N ARG A 463 -1.29 1.96 -0.99
CA ARG A 463 -2.71 1.95 -1.33
C ARG A 463 -3.35 0.71 -0.73
N PRO A 464 -4.38 0.85 0.12
CA PRO A 464 -5.06 -0.32 0.67
C PRO A 464 -5.62 -1.23 -0.43
N PRO A 465 -5.52 -2.55 -0.28
CA PRO A 465 -6.12 -3.48 -1.22
C PRO A 465 -7.65 -3.40 -1.14
N LEU A 466 -8.33 -3.79 -2.22
CA LEU A 466 -9.79 -3.77 -2.30
C LEU A 466 -10.47 -4.48 -1.11
N VAL A 467 -10.01 -5.71 -0.81
CA VAL A 467 -10.45 -6.46 0.37
C VAL A 467 -9.38 -6.30 1.45
N ALA A 468 -9.45 -5.17 2.14
CA ALA A 468 -8.52 -4.74 3.16
C ALA A 468 -8.72 -5.44 4.51
N HIS A 469 -7.65 -5.47 5.31
CA HIS A 469 -7.79 -5.69 6.75
C HIS A 469 -8.63 -4.54 7.34
N PRO A 470 -9.51 -4.78 8.35
CA PRO A 470 -10.36 -3.72 8.92
C PRO A 470 -9.62 -2.44 9.33
N ILE A 471 -8.41 -2.58 9.87
CA ILE A 471 -7.52 -1.46 10.25
C ILE A 471 -7.35 -0.45 9.10
N VAL A 472 -7.14 -0.91 7.87
CA VAL A 472 -6.83 -0.05 6.72
C VAL A 472 -8.02 0.14 5.79
N GLY A 473 -9.22 -0.32 6.17
CA GLY A 473 -10.42 -0.29 5.32
C GLY A 473 -10.97 1.11 5.01
N ARG A 474 -10.53 2.13 5.75
CA ARG A 474 -10.91 3.55 5.57
C ARG A 474 -9.70 4.47 5.33
N VAL A 475 -8.51 3.90 5.22
CA VAL A 475 -7.27 4.67 5.03
C VAL A 475 -7.20 5.11 3.56
N PRO A 476 -7.10 6.41 3.23
CA PRO A 476 -6.79 6.84 1.88
C PRO A 476 -5.35 6.45 1.50
N PRO A 477 -4.95 6.54 0.21
CA PRO A 477 -3.55 6.44 -0.18
C PRO A 477 -2.66 7.36 0.65
N MET A 478 -1.49 6.86 1.05
CA MET A 478 -0.52 7.59 1.89
C MET A 478 0.92 7.20 1.53
N ASN A 479 1.89 7.96 2.00
CA ASN A 479 3.31 7.61 1.91
C ASN A 479 3.86 7.24 3.30
N PHE A 480 4.66 6.17 3.35
CA PHE A 480 5.51 5.86 4.49
C PHE A 480 6.69 6.84 4.58
N ALA A 481 7.20 7.05 5.79
CA ALA A 481 8.33 7.91 6.10
C ALA A 481 9.56 7.06 6.47
N VAL A 482 9.82 6.05 5.62
CA VAL A 482 10.81 4.97 5.81
C VAL A 482 10.46 4.09 7.02
N SER A 483 10.06 2.84 6.73
CA SER A 483 9.76 1.87 7.76
C SER A 483 10.87 0.83 7.90
N CYS A 484 10.93 0.13 9.03
CA CYS A 484 11.55 -1.19 9.05
C CYS A 484 10.64 -2.24 8.41
N SER A 485 11.13 -3.48 8.35
CA SER A 485 10.31 -4.64 8.10
C SER A 485 9.99 -5.42 9.38
N ILE A 486 8.88 -6.17 9.36
CA ILE A 486 8.50 -7.07 10.43
C ILE A 486 8.71 -8.50 9.97
N ASP A 487 9.46 -9.29 10.74
CA ASP A 487 9.54 -10.75 10.62
C ASP A 487 8.39 -11.40 11.39
N PRO A 488 7.39 -11.99 10.72
CA PRO A 488 6.29 -12.65 11.42
C PRO A 488 6.72 -13.91 12.19
N GLY A 489 7.91 -14.46 11.93
CA GLY A 489 8.49 -15.61 12.59
C GLY A 489 7.52 -16.80 12.68
N ARG A 490 7.31 -17.27 13.92
CA ARG A 490 6.38 -18.36 14.24
C ARG A 490 4.95 -17.85 14.50
N SER A 491 4.72 -16.55 14.48
CA SER A 491 3.42 -15.96 14.73
C SER A 491 2.42 -16.34 13.64
N VAL A 492 1.23 -16.77 14.09
CA VAL A 492 0.08 -17.15 13.26
C VAL A 492 -0.94 -16.01 13.23
N GLY A 493 -0.58 -14.97 12.50
CA GLY A 493 -1.32 -13.71 12.36
C GLY A 493 -1.58 -13.33 10.90
N ARG A 494 -1.78 -12.04 10.63
CA ARG A 494 -2.04 -11.49 9.30
C ARG A 494 -1.21 -10.23 9.06
N MET A 495 -0.71 -10.07 7.84
CA MET A 495 -0.13 -8.81 7.38
C MET A 495 -1.28 -7.84 7.13
N ALA A 496 -1.48 -6.88 8.04
CA ALA A 496 -2.50 -5.86 7.86
C ALA A 496 -2.05 -4.80 6.83
N ILE A 497 -0.73 -4.57 6.72
CA ILE A 497 -0.09 -3.87 5.59
C ILE A 497 1.01 -4.77 5.03
N ARG A 498 0.90 -5.02 3.73
CA ARG A 498 1.92 -5.63 2.89
C ARG A 498 2.12 -4.75 1.67
N ASN A 499 3.35 -4.32 1.43
CA ASN A 499 3.69 -3.49 0.27
C ASN A 499 4.74 -4.19 -0.60
N ALA A 500 4.85 -3.82 -1.87
CA ALA A 500 5.81 -4.40 -2.80
C ALA A 500 6.56 -3.30 -3.56
N GLY A 501 7.58 -3.68 -4.34
CA GLY A 501 8.45 -2.70 -4.99
C GLY A 501 9.41 -2.03 -4.00
N LEU A 502 9.72 -2.71 -2.90
CA LEU A 502 10.65 -2.23 -1.88
C LEU A 502 11.92 -3.07 -1.84
N TYR A 503 13.01 -2.47 -1.40
CA TYR A 503 14.26 -3.12 -1.04
C TYR A 503 14.72 -2.66 0.34
N ASN A 504 15.57 -3.44 1.01
CA ASN A 504 16.06 -3.08 2.34
C ASN A 504 17.56 -2.77 2.35
N LEU A 505 17.99 -1.94 3.29
CA LEU A 505 19.40 -1.79 3.68
C LEU A 505 19.52 -1.82 5.21
N PRO A 506 20.64 -2.31 5.76
CA PRO A 506 20.89 -2.21 7.19
C PRO A 506 21.15 -0.74 7.59
N PRO A 507 20.94 -0.38 8.87
CA PRO A 507 21.36 0.90 9.42
C PRO A 507 22.86 1.14 9.21
N ALA A 508 23.21 2.39 8.95
CA ALA A 508 24.58 2.85 8.77
C ALA A 508 25.06 3.54 10.05
N TYR A 509 25.47 2.78 11.07
CA TYR A 509 25.83 3.32 12.39
C TYR A 509 27.03 4.30 12.40
N GLN A 510 27.74 4.41 11.28
CA GLN A 510 28.78 5.43 11.08
C GLN A 510 28.23 6.81 10.70
N GLU A 511 26.99 6.90 10.21
CA GLU A 511 26.32 8.15 9.86
C GLU A 511 25.65 8.76 11.10
N SER A 512 25.57 10.09 11.21
CA SER A 512 24.99 10.73 12.40
C SER A 512 23.50 10.44 12.61
N ASN A 513 22.76 10.15 11.54
CA ASN A 513 21.34 9.79 11.56
C ASN A 513 21.10 8.28 11.40
N TYR A 514 22.16 7.46 11.41
CA TYR A 514 22.13 6.01 11.14
C TYR A 514 21.47 5.59 9.82
N HIS A 515 21.21 6.54 8.93
CA HIS A 515 20.51 6.32 7.69
C HIS A 515 21.53 6.03 6.58
N PRO A 516 21.51 4.83 5.95
CA PRO A 516 22.38 4.56 4.81
C PRO A 516 22.01 5.46 3.63
N GLN A 517 22.97 5.68 2.74
CA GLN A 517 22.65 6.15 1.39
C GLN A 517 21.75 5.12 0.70
N ALA A 518 20.66 5.59 0.09
CA ALA A 518 19.65 4.74 -0.52
C ALA A 518 20.13 4.20 -1.89
N GLU A 519 20.81 3.06 -1.82
CA GLU A 519 21.67 2.51 -2.86
C GLU A 519 21.31 1.05 -3.15
N TYR A 520 21.42 0.62 -4.41
CA TYR A 520 21.26 -0.80 -4.75
C TYR A 520 22.55 -1.57 -4.47
N ARG A 521 22.57 -2.26 -3.32
CA ARG A 521 23.67 -3.11 -2.86
C ARG A 521 23.42 -4.59 -3.12
N THR A 522 24.49 -5.38 -3.19
CA THR A 522 24.38 -6.83 -3.50
C THR A 522 23.77 -7.63 -2.36
N ASP A 523 23.87 -7.14 -1.12
CA ASP A 523 23.33 -7.74 0.10
C ASP A 523 21.90 -7.27 0.43
N MET A 524 21.31 -6.41 -0.41
CA MET A 524 19.91 -6.02 -0.26
C MET A 524 18.97 -7.19 -0.56
N GLN A 525 17.85 -7.24 0.16
CA GLN A 525 16.67 -8.03 -0.18
C GLN A 525 15.63 -7.11 -0.81
N TYR A 526 14.77 -7.65 -1.67
CA TYR A 526 13.83 -6.84 -2.44
C TYR A 526 12.56 -7.62 -2.80
N GLY A 527 11.45 -6.92 -3.04
CA GLY A 527 10.17 -7.52 -3.38
C GLY A 527 9.02 -7.02 -2.50
N ALA A 528 8.24 -7.95 -1.94
CA ALA A 528 7.11 -7.65 -1.07
C ALA A 528 7.47 -7.80 0.41
N TRP A 529 7.04 -6.87 1.26
CA TRP A 529 7.42 -6.80 2.69
C TRP A 529 6.21 -6.62 3.61
N CYS A 530 6.35 -7.10 4.86
CA CYS A 530 5.41 -6.82 5.94
C CYS A 530 5.81 -5.54 6.70
N GLN A 531 4.94 -4.53 6.65
CA GLN A 531 5.12 -3.25 7.38
C GLN A 531 4.11 -3.08 8.53
N MET A 532 3.08 -3.94 8.60
CA MET A 532 2.17 -4.02 9.76
C MET A 532 1.67 -5.45 9.97
N TRP A 533 1.87 -5.97 11.18
CA TRP A 533 1.55 -7.34 11.55
C TRP A 533 0.53 -7.40 12.68
N ALA A 534 -0.60 -8.07 12.43
CA ALA A 534 -1.67 -8.26 13.41
C ALA A 534 -1.72 -9.71 13.87
N THR A 535 -1.70 -9.94 15.18
CA THR A 535 -1.81 -11.27 15.78
C THR A 535 -2.67 -11.26 17.05
N ARG A 536 -2.95 -12.46 17.58
CA ARG A 536 -3.79 -12.68 18.77
C ARG A 536 -3.05 -13.59 19.74
N CYS A 537 -3.15 -13.28 21.03
CA CYS A 537 -2.53 -14.08 22.08
C CYS A 537 -3.46 -14.16 23.30
N GLY A 538 -3.82 -15.38 23.72
CA GLY A 538 -4.84 -15.59 24.75
C GLY A 538 -6.19 -15.03 24.30
N GLU A 539 -6.70 -14.04 25.03
CA GLU A 539 -7.94 -13.33 24.72
C GLU A 539 -7.72 -11.95 24.09
N GLY A 540 -6.46 -11.51 24.03
CA GLY A 540 -6.09 -10.18 23.54
C GLY A 540 -5.53 -10.15 22.12
N ARG A 541 -5.22 -8.93 21.68
CA ARG A 541 -4.71 -8.62 20.34
C ARG A 541 -3.36 -7.93 20.44
N VAL A 542 -2.49 -8.19 19.47
CA VAL A 542 -1.20 -7.52 19.34
C VAL A 542 -1.08 -7.00 17.92
N LEU A 543 -0.69 -5.74 17.79
CA LEU A 543 -0.43 -5.09 16.51
C LEU A 543 0.96 -4.49 16.54
N ALA A 544 1.74 -4.77 15.51
CA ALA A 544 3.07 -4.22 15.29
C ALA A 544 3.05 -3.34 14.05
N PHE A 545 3.59 -2.12 14.19
CA PHE A 545 3.69 -1.13 13.12
C PHE A 545 5.13 -0.64 12.97
N ALA A 546 5.61 -0.57 11.74
CA ALA A 546 7.04 -0.48 11.44
C ALA A 546 7.59 0.94 11.19
N ASP A 547 6.78 1.98 11.35
CA ASP A 547 7.15 3.37 11.01
C ASP A 547 6.63 4.34 12.07
N SER A 548 7.50 4.76 12.99
CA SER A 548 7.12 5.69 14.06
C SER A 548 6.93 7.14 13.54
N THR A 549 7.69 7.54 12.52
CA THR A 549 7.74 8.91 12.00
C THR A 549 6.37 9.41 11.52
N LEU A 550 5.51 8.50 11.00
CA LEU A 550 4.19 8.87 10.48
C LEU A 550 3.24 9.53 11.48
N PHE A 551 3.43 9.30 12.78
CA PHE A 551 2.57 9.85 13.82
C PHE A 551 3.19 11.06 14.54
N SER A 552 4.36 11.52 14.09
CA SER A 552 4.92 12.78 14.53
C SER A 552 4.07 13.98 14.07
N ASN A 553 4.06 15.07 14.83
CA ASN A 553 3.18 16.23 14.61
C ASN A 553 3.26 16.80 13.17
N PHE A 554 4.46 16.88 12.59
CA PHE A 554 4.67 17.38 11.22
C PHE A 554 4.10 16.45 10.13
N CYS A 555 3.82 15.20 10.46
CA CYS A 555 3.33 14.18 9.54
C CYS A 555 1.87 13.82 9.77
N VAL A 556 1.41 13.71 11.02
CA VAL A 556 0.17 13.00 11.41
C VAL A 556 -1.08 13.40 10.64
N TYR A 557 -1.22 14.67 10.25
CA TYR A 557 -2.41 15.17 9.56
C TYR A 557 -2.34 15.11 8.02
N GLN A 558 -1.23 14.63 7.47
CA GLN A 558 -1.13 14.30 6.06
C GLN A 558 -2.06 13.09 5.73
N PRO A 559 -2.51 12.95 4.47
CA PRO A 559 -3.50 11.95 4.10
C PRO A 559 -3.14 10.53 4.56
N GLY A 560 -4.05 9.90 5.30
CA GLY A 560 -4.01 8.48 5.66
C GLY A 560 -3.32 8.17 6.98
N LYS A 561 -2.53 9.07 7.55
CA LYS A 561 -1.71 8.80 8.75
C LYS A 561 -2.56 8.77 10.02
N LYS A 562 -3.32 9.82 10.30
CA LYS A 562 -4.30 9.82 11.41
C LYS A 562 -5.40 8.77 11.22
N GLU A 563 -5.87 8.54 9.99
CA GLU A 563 -6.87 7.50 9.70
C GLU A 563 -6.33 6.11 9.97
N LEU A 564 -5.05 5.86 9.65
CA LEU A 564 -4.37 4.60 9.98
C LEU A 564 -4.29 4.42 11.48
N PHE A 565 -3.82 5.42 12.22
CA PHE A 565 -3.70 5.33 13.68
C PHE A 565 -5.07 5.05 14.33
N MET A 566 -6.11 5.77 13.90
CA MET A 566 -7.49 5.50 14.33
C MET A 566 -7.97 4.09 13.99
N GLY A 567 -7.61 3.58 12.81
CA GLY A 567 -7.86 2.20 12.42
C GLY A 567 -7.16 1.20 13.34
N MET A 568 -5.90 1.46 13.71
CA MET A 568 -5.14 0.62 14.63
C MET A 568 -5.79 0.57 16.01
N VAL A 569 -6.05 1.74 16.60
CA VAL A 569 -6.64 1.86 17.93
C VAL A 569 -8.06 1.29 17.97
N ASN A 570 -8.92 1.59 16.99
CA ASN A 570 -10.29 1.06 16.97
C ASN A 570 -10.32 -0.47 16.82
N TRP A 571 -9.38 -1.08 16.07
CA TRP A 571 -9.31 -2.54 15.96
C TRP A 571 -8.81 -3.18 17.26
N LEU A 572 -7.86 -2.53 17.94
CA LEU A 572 -7.35 -2.98 19.24
C LEU A 572 -8.36 -2.78 20.38
N ASN A 573 -9.15 -1.71 20.34
CA ASN A 573 -10.21 -1.42 21.31
C ASN A 573 -11.47 -2.28 21.09
N ARG A 574 -11.31 -3.50 20.56
CA ARG A 574 -12.40 -4.43 20.31
C ARG A 574 -12.03 -5.83 20.78
N THR A 575 -13.06 -6.59 21.15
CA THR A 575 -12.93 -7.97 21.60
C THR A 575 -13.94 -8.87 20.90
N SER A 576 -13.53 -10.09 20.60
CA SER A 576 -14.29 -11.10 19.88
C SER A 576 -14.03 -12.48 20.46
N ALA A 577 -15.03 -13.35 20.44
CA ALA A 577 -14.83 -14.76 20.78
C ALA A 577 -13.78 -15.43 19.87
N PHE A 578 -13.60 -14.92 18.65
CA PHE A 578 -12.59 -15.38 17.68
C PHE A 578 -11.16 -14.96 18.02
N ASP A 579 -10.96 -14.13 19.05
CA ASP A 579 -9.61 -13.83 19.55
C ASP A 579 -8.98 -15.07 20.19
N ARG A 580 -9.81 -15.94 20.80
CA ARG A 580 -9.40 -17.23 21.34
C ARG A 580 -9.13 -18.22 20.20
N LEU A 581 -7.91 -18.77 20.19
CA LEU A 581 -7.44 -19.69 19.14
C LEU A 581 -8.38 -20.89 18.93
N TRP A 582 -8.84 -21.53 20.00
CA TRP A 582 -9.67 -22.73 19.91
C TRP A 582 -11.04 -22.45 19.31
N VAL A 583 -11.70 -21.33 19.67
CA VAL A 583 -12.98 -20.90 19.06
C VAL A 583 -12.77 -20.67 17.57
N ARG A 584 -11.70 -19.98 17.20
CA ARG A 584 -11.36 -19.74 15.80
C ARG A 584 -11.15 -21.05 15.04
N LEU A 585 -10.40 -22.00 15.60
CA LEU A 585 -10.17 -23.30 14.97
C LEU A 585 -11.45 -24.13 14.84
N LEU A 586 -12.33 -24.12 15.84
CA LEU A 586 -13.63 -24.80 15.81
C LEU A 586 -14.56 -24.29 14.71
N VAL A 587 -14.41 -23.03 14.28
CA VAL A 587 -15.19 -22.46 13.17
C VAL A 587 -14.44 -22.58 11.84
N VAL A 588 -13.17 -22.18 11.80
CA VAL A 588 -12.37 -22.09 10.57
C VAL A 588 -12.10 -23.46 9.96
N VAL A 589 -11.79 -24.48 10.77
CA VAL A 589 -11.47 -25.81 10.25
C VAL A 589 -12.68 -26.47 9.61
N PRO A 590 -13.85 -26.60 10.28
CA PRO A 590 -15.03 -27.20 9.64
C PRO A 590 -15.53 -26.38 8.44
N LEU A 591 -15.51 -25.05 8.54
CA LEU A 591 -15.92 -24.19 7.43
C LEU A 591 -14.96 -24.32 6.23
N GLY A 592 -13.66 -24.46 6.48
CA GLY A 592 -12.65 -24.71 5.45
C GLY A 592 -12.83 -26.06 4.77
N LEU A 593 -13.06 -27.11 5.56
CA LEU A 593 -13.37 -28.44 5.04
C LEU A 593 -14.67 -28.44 4.23
N ALA A 594 -15.70 -27.74 4.70
CA ALA A 594 -16.96 -27.59 3.98
C ALA A 594 -16.78 -26.83 2.67
N GLY A 595 -16.06 -25.71 2.67
CA GLY A 595 -15.74 -24.95 1.46
C GLY A 595 -14.95 -25.77 0.43
N ALA A 596 -13.94 -26.52 0.90
CA ALA A 596 -13.16 -27.42 0.07
C ALA A 596 -14.00 -28.59 -0.47
N ALA A 597 -14.86 -29.19 0.35
CA ALA A 597 -15.77 -30.26 -0.05
C ALA A 597 -16.80 -29.79 -1.08
N LEU A 598 -17.36 -28.59 -0.91
CA LEU A 598 -18.28 -27.97 -1.88
C LEU A 598 -17.58 -27.69 -3.21
N LEU A 599 -16.36 -27.16 -3.18
CA LEU A 599 -15.57 -26.94 -4.37
C LEU A 599 -15.25 -28.26 -5.08
N TYR A 600 -14.79 -29.28 -4.34
CA TYR A 600 -14.51 -30.61 -4.88
C TYR A 600 -15.76 -31.28 -5.46
N LEU A 601 -16.87 -31.29 -4.73
CA LEU A 601 -18.15 -31.84 -5.18
C LEU A 601 -18.67 -31.10 -6.40
N GLY A 602 -18.54 -29.77 -6.44
CA GLY A 602 -18.90 -28.94 -7.58
C GLY A 602 -18.05 -29.25 -8.82
N LEU A 603 -16.74 -29.41 -8.67
CA LEU A 603 -15.86 -29.84 -9.76
C LEU A 603 -16.21 -31.25 -10.24
N TRP A 604 -16.41 -32.19 -9.33
CA TRP A 604 -16.78 -33.58 -9.64
C TRP A 604 -18.14 -33.66 -10.35
N LEU A 605 -19.17 -32.99 -9.84
CA LEU A 605 -20.47 -32.89 -10.50
C LEU A 605 -20.37 -32.15 -11.83
N GLY A 606 -19.50 -31.15 -11.94
CA GLY A 606 -19.24 -30.44 -13.20
C GLY A 606 -18.79 -31.39 -14.31
N THR A 607 -17.91 -32.35 -13.99
CA THR A 607 -17.50 -33.39 -14.97
C THR A 607 -18.65 -34.31 -15.38
N ARG A 608 -19.62 -34.59 -14.49
CA ARG A 608 -20.77 -35.45 -14.78
C ARG A 608 -21.94 -34.72 -15.45
N GLN A 609 -22.11 -33.44 -15.15
CA GLN A 609 -23.15 -32.57 -15.71
C GLN A 609 -22.73 -31.93 -17.05
N ASN A 610 -21.54 -32.25 -17.56
CA ASN A 610 -20.94 -31.60 -18.74
C ASN A 610 -20.94 -30.06 -18.61
N ALA A 611 -20.64 -29.55 -17.41
CA ALA A 611 -20.48 -28.13 -17.19
C ALA A 611 -19.18 -27.65 -17.85
N SER A 612 -19.27 -26.59 -18.66
CA SER A 612 -18.07 -25.98 -19.26
C SER A 612 -17.13 -25.46 -18.18
N TRP A 613 -15.82 -25.66 -18.34
CA TRP A 613 -14.81 -25.11 -17.42
C TRP A 613 -14.88 -23.58 -17.34
N LEU A 614 -15.30 -22.89 -18.42
CA LEU A 614 -15.51 -21.44 -18.42
C LEU A 614 -16.66 -21.02 -17.51
N MET A 615 -17.71 -21.84 -17.44
CA MET A 615 -18.80 -21.64 -16.47
C MET A 615 -18.30 -21.82 -15.04
N THR A 616 -17.43 -22.80 -14.81
CA THR A 616 -16.80 -23.07 -13.50
C THR A 616 -15.95 -21.89 -13.05
N VAL A 617 -15.11 -21.35 -13.94
CA VAL A 617 -14.29 -20.16 -13.67
C VAL A 617 -15.16 -18.93 -13.42
N ALA A 618 -16.16 -18.69 -14.27
CA ALA A 618 -17.08 -17.55 -14.11
C ALA A 618 -17.85 -17.63 -12.77
N ALA A 619 -18.32 -18.82 -12.39
CA ALA A 619 -19.00 -19.01 -11.10
C ALA A 619 -18.07 -18.86 -9.90
N GLY A 620 -16.82 -19.33 -9.99
CA GLY A 620 -15.81 -19.09 -8.96
C GLY A 620 -15.50 -17.60 -8.78
N LEU A 621 -15.30 -16.87 -9.89
CA LEU A 621 -15.09 -15.41 -9.87
C LEU A 621 -16.31 -14.66 -9.32
N ALA A 622 -17.53 -15.09 -9.66
CA ALA A 622 -18.75 -14.52 -9.09
C ALA A 622 -18.85 -14.78 -7.58
N GLY A 623 -18.51 -16.00 -7.12
CA GLY A 623 -18.44 -16.35 -5.70
C GLY A 623 -17.41 -15.52 -4.93
N TRP A 624 -16.21 -15.36 -5.49
CA TRP A 624 -15.18 -14.46 -4.96
C TRP A 624 -15.65 -13.00 -4.92
N THR A 625 -16.31 -12.52 -5.97
CA THR A 625 -16.80 -11.13 -6.06
C THR A 625 -17.89 -10.86 -5.02
N ALA A 626 -18.90 -11.74 -4.92
CA ALA A 626 -20.00 -11.61 -3.98
C ALA A 626 -19.51 -11.66 -2.53
N SER A 627 -18.63 -12.62 -2.20
CA SER A 627 -18.05 -12.71 -0.86
C SER A 627 -17.14 -11.53 -0.54
N SER A 628 -16.34 -11.03 -1.49
CA SER A 628 -15.51 -9.84 -1.30
C SER A 628 -16.35 -8.60 -0.97
N LEU A 629 -17.44 -8.36 -1.71
CA LEU A 629 -18.38 -7.27 -1.42
C LEU A 629 -19.03 -7.43 -0.04
N ALA A 630 -19.43 -8.66 0.31
CA ALA A 630 -19.99 -8.95 1.63
C ALA A 630 -18.96 -8.69 2.74
N ILE A 631 -17.69 -9.09 2.56
CA ILE A 631 -16.62 -8.86 3.54
C ILE A 631 -16.35 -7.37 3.71
N ILE A 632 -16.25 -6.61 2.60
CA ILE A 632 -16.08 -5.14 2.65
C ILE A 632 -17.22 -4.49 3.43
N ALA A 633 -18.47 -4.89 3.17
CA ALA A 633 -19.63 -4.39 3.89
C ALA A 633 -19.58 -4.79 5.37
N LEU A 634 -19.29 -6.06 5.69
CA LEU A 634 -19.19 -6.58 7.05
C LEU A 634 -18.10 -5.88 7.85
N HIS A 635 -16.92 -5.66 7.26
CA HIS A 635 -15.83 -4.91 7.90
C HIS A 635 -16.25 -3.47 8.18
N ARG A 636 -16.90 -2.78 7.24
CA ARG A 636 -17.40 -1.41 7.44
C ARG A 636 -18.47 -1.32 8.53
N CYS A 637 -19.38 -2.29 8.59
CA CYS A 637 -20.44 -2.35 9.60
C CYS A 637 -19.93 -2.78 10.98
N SER A 638 -18.96 -3.70 11.03
CA SER A 638 -18.38 -4.17 12.29
C SER A 638 -17.38 -3.19 12.90
N MET A 639 -16.82 -2.28 12.10
CA MET A 639 -15.85 -1.28 12.54
C MET A 639 -16.23 0.12 12.01
N PRO A 640 -17.34 0.71 12.50
CA PRO A 640 -17.68 2.10 12.22
C PRO A 640 -16.63 3.05 12.80
N THR A 641 -16.58 4.27 12.26
CA THR A 641 -15.81 5.38 12.86
C THR A 641 -16.35 5.62 14.28
N PRO A 642 -15.49 5.72 15.31
CA PRO A 642 -15.92 6.05 16.66
C PRO A 642 -16.63 7.41 16.71
N THR A 643 -17.51 7.59 17.69
CA THR A 643 -18.22 8.84 17.92
C THR A 643 -17.28 9.88 18.51
N ILE A 644 -17.39 11.13 18.07
CA ILE A 644 -16.66 12.25 18.65
C ILE A 644 -17.38 12.65 19.95
N GLU A 645 -16.69 12.56 21.07
CA GLU A 645 -17.16 12.98 22.39
C GLU A 645 -16.59 14.35 22.77
N ARG A 646 -15.36 14.64 22.34
CA ARG A 646 -14.65 15.90 22.60
C ARG A 646 -14.20 16.50 21.27
N PRO A 647 -15.05 17.27 20.57
CA PRO A 647 -14.70 17.82 19.26
C PRO A 647 -13.52 18.78 19.37
N LEU A 648 -12.64 18.74 18.37
CA LEU A 648 -11.56 19.69 18.13
C LEU A 648 -11.92 20.40 16.84
N THR A 649 -11.53 21.66 16.76
CA THR A 649 -11.70 22.46 15.55
C THR A 649 -11.05 21.78 14.35
N HIS A 650 -11.82 21.59 13.28
CA HIS A 650 -11.35 20.98 12.04
C HIS A 650 -11.10 22.04 10.97
N VAL A 651 -9.85 22.14 10.53
CA VAL A 651 -9.47 23.02 9.42
C VAL A 651 -9.18 22.20 8.17
N VAL A 652 -9.83 22.54 7.06
CA VAL A 652 -9.65 21.86 5.78
C VAL A 652 -8.67 22.66 4.91
N ILE A 653 -7.67 21.97 4.37
CA ILE A 653 -6.78 22.52 3.33
C ILE A 653 -7.39 22.15 1.98
N ASP A 654 -7.77 23.16 1.20
CA ASP A 654 -8.33 22.92 -0.13
C ASP A 654 -7.26 22.41 -1.10
N ARG A 655 -7.58 21.33 -1.82
CA ARG A 655 -6.84 20.81 -2.97
C ARG A 655 -7.66 20.85 -4.26
N THR A 656 -8.84 21.46 -4.23
CA THR A 656 -9.70 21.61 -5.40
C THR A 656 -9.14 22.65 -6.36
N VAL A 657 -8.85 23.85 -5.83
CA VAL A 657 -8.39 25.01 -6.60
C VAL A 657 -6.90 25.35 -6.36
N SER A 658 -6.31 24.82 -5.28
CA SER A 658 -4.88 24.95 -4.98
C SER A 658 -4.08 23.73 -5.43
N GLU A 659 -2.95 23.98 -6.12
CA GLU A 659 -1.99 22.97 -6.54
C GLU A 659 -0.61 23.11 -5.89
N VAL A 660 -0.45 24.02 -4.92
CA VAL A 660 0.86 24.27 -4.32
C VAL A 660 1.49 22.98 -3.79
N PRO A 661 2.81 22.79 -3.91
CA PRO A 661 3.48 21.66 -3.29
C PRO A 661 3.29 21.67 -1.77
N LEU A 662 2.94 20.51 -1.21
CA LEU A 662 2.84 20.27 0.24
C LEU A 662 3.63 19.00 0.56
N HIS A 663 4.15 18.90 1.78
CA HIS A 663 4.96 17.75 2.20
C HIS A 663 4.17 16.44 2.11
N THR A 664 4.76 15.39 1.55
CA THR A 664 4.20 14.04 1.62
C THR A 664 4.88 13.14 2.65
N GLY A 665 5.94 13.64 3.28
CA GLY A 665 6.70 13.00 4.35
C GLY A 665 7.16 14.01 5.40
N ALA A 666 8.31 13.71 6.02
CA ALA A 666 8.92 14.57 7.02
C ALA A 666 9.51 15.86 6.43
N PHE A 667 9.98 15.82 5.18
CA PHE A 667 10.75 16.89 4.54
C PHE A 667 10.05 17.43 3.29
N PRO A 668 10.46 18.62 2.80
CA PRO A 668 9.96 19.16 1.55
C PRO A 668 10.19 18.25 0.36
N ASP A 669 9.14 18.05 -0.44
CA ASP A 669 9.23 17.38 -1.74
C ASP A 669 9.76 18.35 -2.82
N ASP A 670 9.53 19.64 -2.64
CA ASP A 670 10.02 20.70 -3.52
C ASP A 670 11.41 21.18 -3.07
N LYS A 671 12.41 20.92 -3.91
CA LYS A 671 13.80 21.32 -3.66
C LYS A 671 14.04 22.81 -3.82
N GLU A 672 13.16 23.51 -4.54
CA GLU A 672 13.25 24.94 -4.75
C GLU A 672 12.62 25.73 -3.59
N GLY A 673 11.99 25.03 -2.63
CA GLY A 673 11.42 25.61 -1.41
C GLY A 673 10.26 26.58 -1.66
N ARG A 674 9.59 26.46 -2.81
CA ARG A 674 8.39 27.24 -3.18
C ARG A 674 7.10 26.56 -2.69
N GLY A 675 7.21 25.41 -2.05
CA GLY A 675 6.13 24.72 -1.37
C GLY A 675 5.61 25.47 -0.13
N TYR A 676 4.51 24.97 0.43
CA TYR A 676 3.83 25.50 1.61
C TYR A 676 3.60 24.41 2.67
N GLY A 677 4.50 23.43 2.73
CA GLY A 677 4.38 22.31 3.67
C GLY A 677 4.54 22.74 5.13
N LEU A 678 5.45 23.66 5.42
CA LEU A 678 5.62 24.21 6.78
C LEU A 678 4.42 25.06 7.21
N LEU A 679 3.87 25.87 6.30
CA LEU A 679 2.62 26.59 6.55
C LEU A 679 1.51 25.61 6.98
N GLU A 680 1.33 24.53 6.22
CA GLU A 680 0.36 23.49 6.57
C GLU A 680 0.66 22.88 7.95
N GLN A 681 1.91 22.50 8.21
CA GLN A 681 2.31 21.90 9.48
C GLN A 681 2.07 22.81 10.68
N TRP A 682 2.15 24.14 10.50
CA TRP A 682 2.00 25.11 11.59
C TRP A 682 0.54 25.44 11.92
N ILE A 683 -0.42 25.19 11.03
CA ILE A 683 -1.84 25.45 11.29
C ILE A 683 -2.35 24.72 12.55
N PRO A 684 -2.07 23.42 12.79
CA PRO A 684 -2.49 22.74 14.01
C PRO A 684 -1.95 23.32 15.33
N ARG A 685 -0.84 24.08 15.31
CA ARG A 685 -0.20 24.62 16.53
C ARG A 685 -1.09 25.61 17.30
N ILE A 686 -2.14 26.15 16.67
CA ILE A 686 -3.15 26.99 17.33
C ILE A 686 -4.33 26.19 17.91
N GLY A 687 -4.23 24.86 18.01
CA GLY A 687 -5.21 24.00 18.67
C GLY A 687 -6.34 23.48 17.78
N ASN A 688 -6.04 23.24 16.51
CA ASN A 688 -6.95 22.57 15.58
C ASN A 688 -6.29 21.31 15.00
N TYR A 689 -7.06 20.50 14.27
CA TYR A 689 -6.49 19.48 13.40
C TYR A 689 -6.83 19.80 11.94
N ILE A 690 -5.96 19.35 11.03
CA ILE A 690 -6.14 19.61 9.59
C ILE A 690 -6.49 18.36 8.78
N SER A 691 -7.03 18.56 7.58
CA SER A 691 -7.07 17.55 6.51
C SER A 691 -7.03 18.17 5.13
N ARG A 692 -6.41 17.50 4.16
CA ARG A 692 -6.51 17.86 2.74
C ARG A 692 -7.80 17.31 2.14
N GLN A 693 -8.58 18.14 1.43
CA GLN A 693 -9.83 17.70 0.79
C GLN A 693 -10.00 18.31 -0.62
N GLU A 694 -10.81 17.66 -1.43
CA GLU A 694 -11.18 18.11 -2.78
C GLU A 694 -12.71 18.15 -2.97
N GLY A 695 -13.16 18.99 -3.89
CA GLY A 695 -14.55 19.11 -4.30
C GLY A 695 -15.47 19.49 -3.13
N ALA A 696 -16.56 18.74 -2.93
CA ALA A 696 -17.49 19.00 -1.84
C ALA A 696 -16.87 18.78 -0.45
N GLY A 697 -15.80 17.98 -0.35
CA GLY A 697 -15.10 17.72 0.91
C GLY A 697 -14.42 18.97 1.50
N ALA A 698 -14.10 19.96 0.66
CA ALA A 698 -13.48 21.22 1.07
C ALA A 698 -14.31 21.98 2.12
N PHE A 699 -15.63 21.78 2.15
CA PHE A 699 -16.58 22.54 2.98
C PHE A 699 -17.08 21.73 4.19
N THR A 700 -16.32 20.74 4.65
CA THR A 700 -16.73 19.82 5.74
C THR A 700 -16.21 20.18 7.12
N GLY A 701 -15.20 21.04 7.23
CA GLY A 701 -14.64 21.50 8.50
C GLY A 701 -15.19 22.84 8.98
N ASP A 702 -14.76 23.25 10.17
CA ASP A 702 -15.10 24.54 10.79
C ASP A 702 -14.35 25.71 10.13
N GLY A 703 -13.16 25.44 9.58
CA GLY A 703 -12.38 26.38 8.78
C GLY A 703 -11.91 25.80 7.45
N LEU A 704 -11.67 26.66 6.47
CA LEU A 704 -11.16 26.34 5.14
C LEU A 704 -9.97 27.24 4.80
N VAL A 705 -8.82 26.64 4.52
CA VAL A 705 -7.61 27.33 4.08
C VAL A 705 -7.36 27.03 2.60
N ILE A 706 -7.27 28.08 1.80
CA ILE A 706 -6.97 28.01 0.37
C ILE A 706 -5.62 28.71 0.15
N ILE A 707 -4.61 27.95 -0.23
CA ILE A 707 -3.24 28.47 -0.37
C ILE A 707 -2.97 28.72 -1.86
N CYS A 708 -2.76 29.98 -2.25
CA CYS A 708 -2.25 30.37 -3.57
C CYS A 708 -2.97 29.62 -4.73
N PRO A 709 -4.29 29.83 -4.92
CA PRO A 709 -5.08 29.09 -5.88
C PRO A 709 -4.68 29.44 -7.33
N THR A 710 -4.46 28.43 -8.16
CA THR A 710 -4.03 28.57 -9.57
C THR A 710 -4.96 27.86 -10.55
N ARG A 711 -5.79 26.92 -10.08
CA ARG A 711 -6.76 26.24 -10.95
C ARG A 711 -7.98 27.11 -11.21
N SER A 712 -8.64 26.85 -12.33
CA SER A 712 -9.92 27.48 -12.66
C SER A 712 -10.97 27.20 -11.58
N VAL A 713 -11.63 28.25 -11.09
CA VAL A 713 -12.69 28.13 -10.09
C VAL A 713 -14.05 27.95 -10.77
N SER A 714 -14.68 26.79 -10.56
CA SER A 714 -15.99 26.51 -11.15
C SER A 714 -17.12 27.33 -10.51
N ALA A 715 -18.22 27.52 -11.23
CA ALA A 715 -19.40 28.20 -10.67
C ALA A 715 -20.00 27.44 -9.48
N ASP A 716 -20.02 26.11 -9.52
CA ASP A 716 -20.50 25.27 -8.40
C ASP A 716 -19.63 25.46 -7.15
N TYR A 717 -18.30 25.44 -7.30
CA TYR A 717 -17.39 25.66 -6.18
C TYR A 717 -17.59 27.04 -5.56
N ARG A 718 -17.72 28.10 -6.36
CA ARG A 718 -17.99 29.46 -5.86
C ARG A 718 -19.32 29.55 -5.11
N ASN A 719 -20.37 28.91 -5.62
CA ASN A 719 -21.68 28.89 -4.96
C ASN A 719 -21.62 28.15 -3.62
N ARG A 720 -20.90 27.01 -3.56
CA ARG A 720 -20.67 26.26 -2.31
C ARG A 720 -19.85 27.05 -1.31
N LEU A 721 -18.79 27.73 -1.76
CA LEU A 721 -17.98 28.60 -0.91
C LEU A 721 -18.82 29.71 -0.30
N ARG A 722 -19.64 30.39 -1.10
CA ARG A 722 -20.57 31.42 -0.62
C ARG A 722 -21.54 30.85 0.42
N GLN A 723 -22.16 29.71 0.13
CA GLN A 723 -23.08 29.05 1.06
C GLN A 723 -22.38 28.63 2.36
N TYR A 724 -21.17 28.09 2.27
CA TYR A 724 -20.38 27.67 3.42
C TYR A 724 -20.10 28.85 4.37
N VAL A 725 -19.63 29.98 3.84
CA VAL A 725 -19.39 31.19 4.64
C VAL A 725 -20.69 31.75 5.19
N GLU A 726 -21.74 31.82 4.38
CA GLU A 726 -23.06 32.31 4.82
C GLU A 726 -23.62 31.52 6.01
N LEU A 727 -23.38 30.20 6.05
CA LEU A 727 -23.79 29.28 7.11
C LEU A 727 -22.87 29.25 8.34
N GLY A 728 -21.81 30.08 8.40
CA GLY A 728 -20.92 30.17 9.57
C GLY A 728 -19.48 29.69 9.33
N GLY A 729 -19.16 29.18 8.14
CA GLY A 729 -17.82 28.74 7.80
C GLY A 729 -16.79 29.87 7.80
N HIS A 730 -15.56 29.56 8.19
CA HIS A 730 -14.44 30.50 8.19
C HIS A 730 -13.48 30.18 7.05
N VAL A 731 -13.15 31.17 6.23
CA VAL A 731 -12.28 30.98 5.06
C VAL A 731 -11.05 31.86 5.18
N LEU A 732 -9.87 31.27 5.03
CA LEU A 732 -8.59 31.96 4.92
C LEU A 732 -8.00 31.69 3.54
N VAL A 733 -7.71 32.74 2.78
CA VAL A 733 -7.16 32.65 1.43
C VAL A 733 -5.82 33.36 1.37
N PHE A 734 -4.76 32.62 1.04
CA PHE A 734 -3.45 33.18 0.76
C PHE A 734 -3.30 33.43 -0.75
N ASP A 735 -2.70 34.57 -1.09
CA ASP A 735 -2.19 34.90 -2.41
C ASP A 735 -0.75 35.35 -2.28
N ALA A 736 0.02 35.27 -3.37
CA ALA A 736 1.43 35.60 -3.36
C ALA A 736 1.81 36.31 -4.67
N ILE A 737 2.66 37.33 -4.56
CA ILE A 737 3.00 38.21 -5.70
C ILE A 737 3.88 37.53 -6.75
N ASP A 738 4.66 36.54 -6.33
CA ASP A 738 5.51 35.71 -7.18
C ASP A 738 4.72 34.59 -7.90
N LEU A 739 3.41 34.49 -7.64
CA LEU A 739 2.55 33.48 -8.23
C LEU A 739 1.95 33.94 -9.57
N GLU A 740 2.48 33.41 -10.67
CA GLU A 740 1.87 33.58 -11.99
C GLU A 740 0.51 32.85 -12.09
N GLY A 741 -0.49 33.53 -12.64
CA GLY A 741 -1.79 32.91 -12.96
C GLY A 741 -2.71 32.67 -11.76
N SER A 742 -2.53 33.40 -10.65
CA SER A 742 -3.43 33.34 -9.49
C SER A 742 -4.90 33.50 -9.88
N THR A 743 -5.75 32.59 -9.40
CA THR A 743 -7.21 32.62 -9.61
C THR A 743 -7.95 33.16 -8.39
N VAL A 744 -7.23 33.71 -7.41
CA VAL A 744 -7.76 34.12 -6.10
C VAL A 744 -8.97 35.05 -6.19
N ASN A 745 -8.97 35.98 -7.14
CA ASN A 745 -10.04 36.96 -7.28
C ASN A 745 -11.38 36.33 -7.67
N SER A 746 -11.36 35.16 -8.31
CA SER A 746 -12.58 34.38 -8.57
C SER A 746 -13.25 33.89 -7.27
N LEU A 747 -12.48 33.78 -6.17
CA LEU A 747 -12.98 33.43 -4.83
C LEU A 747 -13.38 34.67 -4.03
N LEU A 748 -12.65 35.78 -4.18
CA LEU A 748 -12.77 36.98 -3.35
C LEU A 748 -13.86 37.96 -3.80
N TRP A 749 -14.04 38.16 -5.11
CA TRP A 749 -15.03 39.13 -5.63
C TRP A 749 -16.46 38.94 -5.14
N PRO A 750 -16.99 37.70 -4.97
CA PRO A 750 -18.32 37.49 -4.40
C PRO A 750 -18.53 38.09 -3.00
N PHE A 751 -17.44 38.36 -2.27
CA PHE A 751 -17.44 38.91 -0.92
C PHE A 751 -16.97 40.37 -0.87
N GLY A 752 -16.77 41.02 -2.02
CA GLY A 752 -16.31 42.41 -2.10
C GLY A 752 -14.82 42.58 -1.77
N LEU A 753 -14.03 41.52 -1.85
CA LEU A 753 -12.57 41.54 -1.68
C LEU A 753 -11.86 41.38 -3.03
N ALA A 754 -10.65 41.91 -3.15
CA ALA A 754 -9.76 41.65 -4.28
C ALA A 754 -8.28 41.71 -3.89
N SER A 755 -7.45 40.90 -4.55
CA SER A 755 -5.99 40.89 -4.47
C SER A 755 -5.39 41.46 -5.75
N SER A 756 -4.48 42.44 -5.62
CA SER A 756 -3.79 43.09 -6.73
C SER A 756 -2.29 42.79 -6.70
N HIS A 757 -1.76 42.33 -7.84
CA HIS A 757 -0.34 41.97 -8.04
C HIS A 757 0.51 43.16 -8.55
N ALA A 758 -0.07 44.35 -8.68
CA ALA A 758 0.60 45.53 -9.23
C ALA A 758 1.17 46.42 -8.11
N THR A 759 2.07 45.88 -7.29
CA THR A 759 2.69 46.60 -6.17
C THR A 759 4.20 46.69 -6.36
N GLU A 760 4.75 47.88 -6.16
CA GLU A 760 6.20 48.10 -6.19
C GLU A 760 6.83 47.64 -4.87
N PRO A 761 8.07 47.11 -4.89
CA PRO A 761 8.80 46.77 -3.67
C PRO A 761 8.98 47.97 -2.75
N VAL A 762 8.83 47.76 -1.45
CA VAL A 762 9.09 48.76 -0.41
C VAL A 762 10.45 48.47 0.22
N ASP A 763 11.40 49.40 0.06
CA ASP A 763 12.72 49.29 0.67
C ASP A 763 12.61 49.28 2.21
N GLN A 764 13.23 48.28 2.84
CA GLN A 764 13.11 48.00 4.29
C GLN A 764 11.66 47.93 4.80
N GLY A 765 10.76 47.36 3.99
CA GLY A 765 9.36 47.19 4.35
C GLY A 765 9.15 46.29 5.58
N GLU A 766 8.23 46.70 6.46
CA GLU A 766 7.76 45.90 7.59
C GLU A 766 6.25 45.66 7.48
N MET A 767 5.84 44.41 7.60
CA MET A 767 4.45 44.04 7.81
C MET A 767 4.05 44.32 9.26
N ARG A 768 2.93 45.03 9.44
CA ARG A 768 2.32 45.34 10.72
C ARG A 768 0.93 44.73 10.82
N LEU A 769 0.58 44.19 11.99
CA LEU A 769 -0.75 43.64 12.28
C LEU A 769 -1.59 44.65 13.08
N ALA A 770 -2.91 44.57 12.96
CA ALA A 770 -3.83 45.54 13.59
C ALA A 770 -3.77 45.50 15.11
N ASP A 771 -3.77 44.29 15.65
CA ASP A 771 -3.88 44.00 17.07
C ASP A 771 -2.55 43.50 17.65
N SER A 772 -1.41 43.90 17.07
CA SER A 772 -0.10 43.47 17.54
C SER A 772 1.02 44.46 17.19
N ASP A 773 1.96 44.63 18.12
CA ASP A 773 3.21 45.35 17.89
C ASP A 773 4.24 44.53 17.08
N LEU A 774 3.88 43.33 16.64
CA LEU A 774 4.71 42.48 15.78
C LEU A 774 5.02 43.17 14.45
N LYS A 775 6.32 43.21 14.15
CA LYS A 775 6.87 43.71 12.89
C LYS A 775 7.64 42.59 12.22
N THR A 776 7.30 42.29 10.99
CA THR A 776 7.96 41.23 10.21
C THR A 776 8.51 41.82 8.91
N PRO A 777 9.80 41.63 8.59
CA PRO A 777 10.35 42.09 7.32
C PRO A 777 9.56 41.55 6.13
N LEU A 778 9.12 42.45 5.25
CA LEU A 778 8.33 42.14 4.06
C LEU A 778 8.54 43.24 3.01
N GLU A 779 9.23 42.94 1.92
CA GLU A 779 9.54 43.93 0.88
C GLU A 779 8.43 44.04 -0.17
N VAL A 780 7.67 42.96 -0.40
CA VAL A 780 6.68 42.90 -1.47
C VAL A 780 5.50 42.01 -1.07
N SER A 781 4.30 42.38 -1.50
CA SER A 781 3.06 41.66 -1.21
C SER A 781 1.99 42.06 -2.22
N CYS A 782 1.01 41.19 -2.48
CA CYS A 782 -0.21 41.63 -3.14
C CYS A 782 -0.95 42.62 -2.23
N GLN A 783 -1.52 43.67 -2.81
CA GLN A 783 -2.42 44.58 -2.10
C GLN A 783 -3.80 43.94 -1.99
N VAL A 784 -4.34 43.87 -0.78
CA VAL A 784 -5.71 43.41 -0.53
C VAL A 784 -6.62 44.64 -0.43
N THR A 785 -7.71 44.64 -1.19
CA THR A 785 -8.70 45.72 -1.21
C THR A 785 -10.09 45.20 -0.84
N GLY A 786 -10.87 46.07 -0.20
CA GLY A 786 -12.17 45.72 0.38
C GLY A 786 -12.05 45.17 1.80
N GLY A 787 -13.19 45.09 2.50
CA GLY A 787 -13.27 44.62 3.88
C GLY A 787 -12.55 45.49 4.91
N GLU A 788 -12.38 44.93 6.10
CA GLU A 788 -11.65 45.53 7.22
C GLU A 788 -10.18 45.07 7.15
N PRO A 789 -9.22 45.98 6.92
CA PRO A 789 -7.80 45.66 6.94
C PRO A 789 -7.34 45.15 8.31
N ILE A 790 -6.54 44.09 8.32
CA ILE A 790 -5.97 43.49 9.55
C ILE A 790 -4.44 43.42 9.53
N ALA A 791 -3.81 43.68 8.38
CA ALA A 791 -2.36 43.82 8.25
C ALA A 791 -1.99 44.81 7.14
N TRP A 792 -0.87 45.51 7.31
CA TRP A 792 -0.35 46.53 6.38
C TRP A 792 1.13 46.36 6.10
N LEU A 793 1.54 46.76 4.90
CA LEU A 793 2.92 47.06 4.54
C LEU A 793 3.01 48.56 4.26
N GLY A 794 3.59 49.33 5.18
CA GLY A 794 3.41 50.79 5.19
C GLY A 794 1.93 51.14 5.36
N GLU A 795 1.36 51.91 4.43
CA GLU A 795 -0.08 52.26 4.40
C GLU A 795 -0.91 51.28 3.56
N MET A 796 -0.27 50.34 2.87
CA MET A 796 -0.92 49.41 1.94
C MET A 796 -1.49 48.21 2.71
N PRO A 797 -2.81 47.94 2.66
CA PRO A 797 -3.36 46.74 3.26
C PRO A 797 -2.87 45.48 2.55
N VAL A 798 -2.32 44.54 3.31
CA VAL A 798 -1.83 43.24 2.82
C VAL A 798 -2.65 42.07 3.34
N ALA A 799 -3.53 42.30 4.32
CA ALA A 799 -4.56 41.35 4.69
C ALA A 799 -5.84 42.10 5.09
N ALA A 800 -7.01 41.54 4.73
CA ALA A 800 -8.31 42.10 5.10
C ALA A 800 -9.35 41.01 5.33
N ARG A 801 -10.31 41.29 6.21
CA ARG A 801 -11.42 40.39 6.56
C ARG A 801 -12.76 40.99 6.16
N VAL A 802 -13.69 40.13 5.73
CA VAL A 802 -15.11 40.44 5.58
C VAL A 802 -15.93 39.42 6.36
N ARG A 803 -16.94 39.91 7.08
CA ARG A 803 -18.02 39.06 7.61
C ARG A 803 -19.10 38.92 6.55
N TYR A 804 -19.51 37.69 6.24
CA TYR A 804 -20.53 37.41 5.24
C TYR A 804 -21.51 36.36 5.77
N GLY A 805 -22.77 36.75 5.94
CA GLY A 805 -23.73 35.93 6.68
C GLY A 805 -23.25 35.67 8.12
N GLN A 806 -23.20 34.41 8.53
CA GLN A 806 -22.74 34.02 9.87
C GLN A 806 -21.23 33.80 9.96
N GLY A 807 -20.55 33.59 8.83
CA GLY A 807 -19.12 33.27 8.77
C GLY A 807 -18.24 34.44 8.35
N THR A 808 -16.98 34.13 8.06
CA THR A 808 -15.97 35.12 7.68
C THR A 808 -15.09 34.64 6.54
N ILE A 809 -14.60 35.58 5.74
CA ILE A 809 -13.54 35.35 4.77
C ILE A 809 -12.41 36.35 5.03
N THR A 810 -11.18 35.85 5.08
CA THR A 810 -9.97 36.65 5.19
C THR A 810 -9.07 36.38 3.99
N ALA A 811 -8.58 37.44 3.36
CA ALA A 811 -7.57 37.38 2.31
C ALA A 811 -6.23 37.88 2.84
N VAL A 812 -5.14 37.18 2.50
CA VAL A 812 -3.76 37.50 2.86
C VAL A 812 -2.92 37.54 1.58
N GLY A 813 -2.43 38.72 1.20
CA GLY A 813 -1.66 38.94 -0.03
C GLY A 813 -0.17 38.67 0.08
N CYS A 814 0.33 38.44 1.31
CA CYS A 814 1.75 38.18 1.59
C CYS A 814 2.06 36.69 1.73
N GLY A 815 1.37 35.81 1.00
CA GLY A 815 1.54 34.35 1.09
C GLY A 815 2.98 33.89 0.87
N ALA A 816 3.76 34.56 0.02
CA ALA A 816 5.17 34.26 -0.21
C ALA A 816 6.01 34.25 1.09
N LEU A 817 5.63 35.05 2.10
CA LEU A 817 6.28 35.09 3.41
C LEU A 817 6.22 33.75 4.15
N PHE A 818 5.25 32.89 3.80
CA PHE A 818 4.97 31.62 4.47
C PHE A 818 5.27 30.39 3.60
N ASN A 819 6.03 30.55 2.51
CA ASN A 819 6.55 29.40 1.77
C ASN A 819 7.68 28.70 2.55
N ASP A 820 8.05 27.49 2.15
CA ASP A 820 8.99 26.65 2.89
C ASP A 820 10.36 27.32 3.03
N THR A 821 10.84 28.03 2.00
CA THR A 821 12.11 28.80 2.06
C THR A 821 12.09 29.86 3.15
N ASN A 822 11.04 30.68 3.19
CA ASN A 822 10.91 31.79 4.14
C ASN A 822 10.56 31.34 5.55
N MET A 823 10.12 30.08 5.70
CA MET A 823 9.75 29.44 6.97
C MET A 823 10.86 28.55 7.55
N GLY A 824 12.08 28.57 6.99
CA GLY A 824 13.24 27.84 7.53
C GLY A 824 13.50 26.45 6.91
N THR A 825 12.80 26.10 5.83
CA THR A 825 12.95 24.88 5.01
C THR A 825 12.58 23.56 5.69
N ASN A 826 12.77 23.40 7.01
CA ASN A 826 12.35 22.22 7.74
C ASN A 826 11.98 22.53 9.20
N TRP A 827 11.33 21.58 9.87
CA TRP A 827 10.81 21.73 11.23
C TRP A 827 11.82 21.39 12.34
N LEU A 828 13.02 20.88 12.01
CA LEU A 828 14.03 20.41 12.99
C LEU A 828 14.76 21.55 13.68
N VAL A 829 14.99 22.65 12.96
CA VAL A 829 15.82 23.76 13.44
C VAL A 829 14.98 24.67 14.33
N GLU A 830 15.53 25.05 15.48
CA GLU A 830 14.92 26.08 16.32
C GLU A 830 14.95 27.44 15.59
N PRO A 831 13.85 28.19 15.58
CA PRO A 831 13.81 29.47 14.88
C PRO A 831 14.68 30.50 15.59
N ASP A 832 15.40 31.30 14.80
CA ASP A 832 15.99 32.54 15.29
C ASP A 832 14.91 33.61 15.55
N ALA A 833 15.30 34.78 16.04
CA ALA A 833 14.36 35.83 16.41
C ALA A 833 13.50 36.31 15.21
N ASP A 834 14.07 36.38 14.01
CA ASP A 834 13.38 36.85 12.82
C ASP A 834 12.36 35.81 12.33
N LEU A 835 12.75 34.54 12.32
CA LEU A 835 11.87 33.44 11.96
C LEU A 835 10.75 33.25 12.98
N LEU A 836 11.04 33.43 14.27
CA LEU A 836 10.03 33.40 15.32
C LEU A 836 9.01 34.55 15.14
N ASN A 837 9.47 35.76 14.81
CA ASN A 837 8.58 36.88 14.49
C ASN A 837 7.67 36.57 13.29
N ARG A 838 8.19 35.88 12.26
CA ARG A 838 7.38 35.40 11.13
C ARG A 838 6.33 34.37 11.55
N PHE A 839 6.70 33.42 12.41
CA PHE A 839 5.77 32.42 12.94
C PHE A 839 4.66 33.06 13.77
N GLU A 840 4.99 34.00 14.66
CA GLU A 840 4.00 34.74 15.44
C GLU A 840 3.06 35.56 14.56
N ALA A 841 3.57 36.18 13.49
CA ALA A 841 2.73 36.86 12.52
C ALA A 841 1.76 35.89 11.81
N LEU A 842 2.23 34.69 11.43
CA LEU A 842 1.37 33.63 10.91
C LEU A 842 0.29 33.23 11.92
N TYR A 843 0.65 32.97 13.18
CA TYR A 843 -0.32 32.55 14.19
C TYR A 843 -1.34 33.64 14.52
N ALA A 844 -0.94 34.91 14.50
CA ALA A 844 -1.87 36.03 14.64
C ALA A 844 -2.90 36.03 13.50
N LEU A 845 -2.46 35.89 12.24
CA LEU A 845 -3.36 35.77 11.09
C LEU A 845 -4.28 34.55 11.20
N LEU A 846 -3.73 33.38 11.57
CA LEU A 846 -4.52 32.16 11.75
C LEU A 846 -5.58 32.29 12.84
N ARG A 847 -5.23 32.80 14.02
CA ARG A 847 -6.18 33.01 15.14
C ARG A 847 -7.26 34.03 14.81
N ALA A 848 -6.91 35.04 14.01
CA ALA A 848 -7.86 36.05 13.61
C ALA A 848 -8.85 35.48 12.57
N SER A 849 -8.38 34.63 11.64
CA SER A 849 -9.17 34.15 10.50
C SER A 849 -9.91 32.83 10.70
N LEU A 850 -9.38 31.93 11.54
CA LEU A 850 -9.93 30.61 11.79
C LEU A 850 -10.68 30.59 13.13
N PRO A 851 -11.65 29.67 13.29
CA PRO A 851 -12.33 29.50 14.57
C PRO A 851 -11.31 29.15 15.66
N ALA A 852 -11.49 29.73 16.84
CA ALA A 852 -10.63 29.46 17.98
C ALA A 852 -10.61 27.95 18.27
N GLY A 853 -9.41 27.38 18.46
CA GLY A 853 -9.27 26.04 19.03
C GLY A 853 -9.84 26.05 20.45
N SER A 854 -10.69 25.07 20.77
CA SER A 854 -11.25 24.87 22.12
C SER A 854 -10.19 24.49 23.15
#